data_AF-A0A9E1ZEJ1-F1
#
_entry.id   AF-A0A9E1ZEJ1-F1
#
_cell.length_a   1.000
_cell.length_b   1.000
_cell.length_c   1.000
_cell.angle_alpha   90.00
_cell.angle_beta   90.00
_cell.angle_gamma   90.00
#
_symmetry.space_group_name_H-M   'P 1'
#
loop_
_entity.id
_entity.type
_entity.pdbx_description
1 polymer ?
#
loop_
_entity_poly.entity_id
_entity_poly.type
_entity_poly.pdbx_seq_one_letter_code
_entity_poly.pdbx_strand_id
1 'polypeptide(L)'
;KFSPKPSNDDDVRVTLPMVDSPLLLTNWNVKPDQDYRLEFKAEKNNNLSPTNQHPDLSGFARLKQNEWRAFLLAGFAAFVGGLLVRCGTRTGRHRWDWQNVLGQLIGWPLMLGSLVLLGFVAANAAEQSLHVEPELVFTSSVLEAKKELSIMVSNLEATAALYSVTIFLPAVFGIGIWVYRFQSDDDVVRRGGLLVGWLFIAWTTLLVPNGLHCFAGLAILFVLVHVAWPSVTAQINLPPKPPKPPAPPKPTEGVAPAAAATTAILLGLFLSAGTALGQAAKPDGGQLLSVVQSGQVASSRVTLTGTLKWEAKAGSRIQFLSSPAVLKSIDLKDGKLKLAQFTVGKLTSQQLIANEAGVYDVGFEYETRMKHSNGMWGFTVPTQPAMVNLLSLEMRGQELEVTSTDAVSLKHTFTKDRINKVDLVLPPKPNVRVKWKPKARDESIEKPVFYAEFQQLFIPTAGIVAGVHDLKVRLAQGQLNDLTIAVPDGITVTDATSKLVNSWRFDPEVGTLQIQFSAPQKATFDLRVRSQQTAGAFPYEKTLGLLGVNGAAGELGLAGLGTSSEVQLDNASVDGLAPINLEDFPAAMAQSVQGEFAGLTVRRAYRYSGRASGLTLTASAVQPDIRITSSQRLSLGEDRSVLLVNLAARITRAGVFKLSFVLPEGLEVESITGNALSHWTDIEDGDDTVVTLHLKGKTEGNAQFQVNLAGAGLEKTESWQVPRVTIREATKENGQLFIIPEQGIRVYMKDREGVSQLDPKQAGIRDRGVLAFRLLQGDWMLSFDVERVDPWIQAVFLQDASIRQGMVKYLGVLEYQIENTSLKTLRVALPDAAQGVAFTGNQVSDFVKGDTVEDGRAVWDVKLDRRMIGKYQLTVSYQVLLAEDVAGSPVEVQSLQAVDVNQQRGFISVRTEGRILLKAGPAPDGLYSVEWGQVPRSLKGALN
;
A
#
# COMPACT_ATOMS: atom_id res chain seq x y z
N LYS A 1 11.93 31.67 -3.26
CA LYS A 1 13.36 31.88 -3.55
C LYS A 1 14.09 31.81 -2.23
N PHE A 2 14.86 30.75 -2.01
CA PHE A 2 15.62 30.55 -0.78
C PHE A 2 17.01 31.20 -0.93
N SER A 3 17.68 31.46 0.19
CA SER A 3 18.92 32.23 0.29
C SER A 3 20.14 31.45 -0.27
N PRO A 4 21.14 32.11 -0.89
CA PRO A 4 22.19 31.45 -1.71
C PRO A 4 23.38 30.93 -0.90
N LYS A 5 23.20 30.45 0.34
CA LYS A 5 24.31 29.86 1.11
C LYS A 5 24.00 28.43 1.56
N PRO A 6 24.88 27.46 1.28
CA PRO A 6 24.77 26.12 1.83
C PRO A 6 25.02 26.19 3.34
N SER A 7 23.99 25.96 4.14
CA SER A 7 24.14 25.67 5.56
C SER A 7 24.32 24.16 5.68
N ASN A 8 25.46 23.74 6.22
CA ASN A 8 25.59 22.38 6.72
C ASN A 8 24.57 22.24 7.86
N ASP A 9 23.52 21.45 7.64
CA ASP A 9 22.60 20.89 8.65
C ASP A 9 21.33 21.67 9.06
N ASP A 10 20.82 22.60 8.23
CA ASP A 10 19.51 23.23 8.51
C ASP A 10 18.37 22.63 7.66
N ASP A 11 17.55 21.80 8.29
CA ASP A 11 16.26 21.39 7.73
C ASP A 11 15.33 22.60 7.60
N VAL A 12 14.86 22.88 6.39
CA VAL A 12 14.03 24.04 6.11
C VAL A 12 12.56 23.64 6.20
N ARG A 13 11.82 24.29 7.11
CA ARG A 13 10.35 24.19 7.15
C ARG A 13 9.75 25.08 6.07
N VAL A 14 9.00 24.49 5.16
CA VAL A 14 8.23 25.22 4.16
C VAL A 14 6.75 25.05 4.48
N THR A 15 6.02 26.16 4.59
CA THR A 15 4.60 26.17 4.95
C THR A 15 3.76 26.70 3.79
N LEU A 16 2.62 26.05 3.50
CA LEU A 16 1.64 26.56 2.55
C LEU A 16 0.93 27.83 3.07
N PRO A 17 0.52 28.75 2.19
CA PRO A 17 -0.30 29.89 2.59
C PRO A 17 -1.60 29.42 3.27
N MET A 18 -1.96 30.04 4.39
CA MET A 18 -3.26 29.79 5.03
C MET A 18 -4.39 30.30 4.14
N VAL A 19 -5.40 29.45 3.92
CA VAL A 19 -6.59 29.80 3.14
C VAL A 19 -7.80 29.71 4.07
N ASP A 20 -8.64 30.74 4.06
CA ASP A 20 -9.85 30.82 4.92
C ASP A 20 -10.99 29.89 4.48
N SER A 21 -10.85 29.24 3.32
CA SER A 21 -11.83 28.33 2.73
C SER A 21 -11.21 26.96 2.46
N PRO A 22 -11.96 25.85 2.66
CA PRO A 22 -11.43 24.51 2.41
C PRO A 22 -11.19 24.28 0.91
N LEU A 23 -10.06 23.68 0.56
CA LEU A 23 -9.69 23.37 -0.83
C LEU A 23 -9.74 21.85 -1.06
N LEU A 24 -10.50 21.43 -2.08
CA LEU A 24 -10.70 20.01 -2.44
C LEU A 24 -9.51 19.39 -3.18
N LEU A 25 -8.62 20.20 -3.73
CA LEU A 25 -7.41 19.70 -4.38
C LEU A 25 -6.35 20.79 -4.34
N THR A 26 -5.20 20.50 -3.74
CA THR A 26 -4.06 21.42 -3.75
C THR A 26 -2.87 20.71 -4.37
N ASN A 27 -2.36 21.29 -5.47
CA ASN A 27 -1.11 20.87 -6.09
C ASN A 27 -0.02 21.88 -5.72
N TRP A 28 1.01 21.40 -5.03
CA TRP A 28 2.13 22.22 -4.60
C TRP A 28 3.41 21.75 -5.27
N ASN A 29 4.04 22.64 -6.03
CA ASN A 29 5.35 22.42 -6.60
C ASN A 29 6.39 23.30 -5.86
N VAL A 30 7.38 22.65 -5.25
CA VAL A 30 8.51 23.30 -4.57
C VAL A 30 9.75 23.16 -5.44
N LYS A 31 10.24 24.29 -5.95
CA LYS A 31 11.39 24.35 -6.84
C LYS A 31 12.64 24.88 -6.12
N PRO A 32 13.78 24.18 -6.18
CA PRO A 32 15.06 24.72 -5.76
C PRO A 32 15.64 25.68 -6.81
N ASP A 33 16.75 26.34 -6.46
CA ASP A 33 17.56 27.08 -7.42
C ASP A 33 18.33 26.13 -8.38
N GLN A 34 18.83 26.65 -9.50
CA GLN A 34 19.34 25.84 -10.63
C GLN A 34 20.45 24.83 -10.28
N ASP A 35 21.24 25.10 -9.24
CA ASP A 35 22.36 24.25 -8.81
C ASP A 35 22.03 23.35 -7.61
N TYR A 36 20.77 23.34 -7.17
CA TYR A 36 20.32 22.65 -5.96
C TYR A 36 19.17 21.69 -6.24
N ARG A 37 19.00 20.72 -5.34
CA ARG A 37 17.90 19.74 -5.31
C ARG A 37 17.30 19.67 -3.92
N LEU A 38 16.01 19.38 -3.84
CA LEU A 38 15.30 19.22 -2.56
C LEU A 38 15.16 17.74 -2.18
N GLU A 39 15.47 17.41 -0.94
CA GLU A 39 15.20 16.10 -0.35
C GLU A 39 14.15 16.23 0.76
N PHE A 40 13.14 15.36 0.73
CA PHE A 40 12.02 15.37 1.67
C PHE A 40 12.36 14.60 2.95
N LYS A 41 12.22 15.24 4.12
CA LYS A 41 12.35 14.55 5.41
C LYS A 41 10.97 14.21 5.98
N ALA A 42 10.67 12.91 6.00
CA ALA A 42 9.43 12.40 6.59
C ALA A 42 9.43 12.60 8.12
N GLU A 43 8.48 13.39 8.61
CA GLU A 43 8.26 13.59 10.04
C GLU A 43 7.27 12.54 10.55
N LYS A 44 7.52 11.93 11.72
CA LYS A 44 6.75 10.78 12.24
C LYS A 44 5.23 11.01 12.40
N ASN A 45 4.77 12.26 12.36
CA ASN A 45 3.37 12.64 12.57
C ASN A 45 2.71 13.30 11.35
N ASN A 46 3.36 13.33 10.18
CA ASN A 46 2.85 14.06 9.01
C ASN A 46 2.56 13.09 7.85
N ASN A 47 1.30 13.02 7.41
CA ASN A 47 0.79 12.03 6.45
C ASN A 47 1.01 12.43 4.96
N LEU A 48 1.84 13.43 4.71
CA LEU A 48 2.11 13.96 3.37
C LEU A 48 3.35 13.30 2.80
N SER A 49 3.23 12.76 1.59
CA SER A 49 4.36 12.22 0.82
C SER A 49 4.37 12.89 -0.55
N PRO A 50 5.54 13.21 -1.11
CA PRO A 50 5.63 13.79 -2.45
C PRO A 50 5.07 12.80 -3.48
N THR A 51 4.27 13.32 -4.40
CA THR A 51 3.66 12.56 -5.50
C THR A 51 4.71 12.10 -6.52
N ASN A 52 5.81 12.84 -6.66
CA ASN A 52 6.98 12.46 -7.45
C ASN A 52 8.05 11.73 -6.60
N GLN A 53 7.63 10.85 -5.69
CA GLN A 53 8.57 10.07 -4.87
C GLN A 53 9.59 9.34 -5.75
N HIS A 54 10.87 9.53 -5.40
CA HIS A 54 12.01 8.93 -6.07
C HIS A 54 11.78 7.43 -6.28
N PRO A 55 11.79 6.91 -7.52
CA PRO A 55 11.89 5.48 -7.72
C PRO A 55 13.17 4.98 -7.05
N ASP A 56 13.14 3.84 -6.36
CA ASP A 56 14.33 3.24 -5.74
C ASP A 56 15.46 3.16 -6.79
N LEU A 57 16.53 3.94 -6.58
CA LEU A 57 17.66 4.08 -7.52
C LEU A 57 18.76 3.06 -7.25
N SER A 58 18.58 2.17 -6.27
CA SER A 58 19.55 1.13 -5.93
C SER A 58 19.78 0.16 -7.09
N GLY A 59 20.97 -0.45 -7.12
CA GLY A 59 21.26 -1.56 -8.03
C GLY A 59 20.27 -2.73 -7.89
N PHE A 60 19.67 -2.95 -6.72
CA PHE A 60 18.61 -3.94 -6.50
C PHE A 60 17.32 -3.62 -7.26
N ALA A 61 16.86 -2.37 -7.21
CA ALA A 61 15.68 -1.95 -7.95
C ALA A 61 15.91 -2.06 -9.46
N ARG A 62 17.11 -1.74 -9.93
CA ARG A 62 17.52 -1.93 -11.33
C ARG A 62 17.57 -3.40 -11.73
N LEU A 63 18.11 -4.27 -10.87
CA LEU A 63 18.11 -5.72 -11.09
C LEU A 63 16.68 -6.29 -11.26
N LYS A 64 15.70 -5.72 -10.54
CA LYS A 64 14.28 -6.11 -10.58
C LYS A 64 13.58 -5.71 -11.89
N GLN A 65 14.08 -4.70 -12.62
CA GLN A 65 13.53 -4.23 -13.91
C GLN A 65 13.93 -5.14 -15.09
N ASN A 66 13.77 -6.46 -14.93
CA ASN A 66 13.95 -7.49 -15.97
C ASN A 66 15.40 -7.87 -16.35
N GLU A 67 16.43 -7.34 -15.68
CA GLU A 67 17.84 -7.69 -15.94
C GLU A 67 18.34 -8.91 -15.15
N TRP A 68 17.64 -9.35 -14.09
CA TRP A 68 18.01 -10.54 -13.30
C TRP A 68 18.18 -11.81 -14.14
N ARG A 69 17.42 -11.94 -15.24
CA ARG A 69 17.51 -13.08 -16.17
C ARG A 69 18.87 -13.14 -16.87
N ALA A 70 19.43 -12.00 -17.25
CA ALA A 70 20.74 -11.94 -17.90
C ALA A 70 21.85 -12.41 -16.97
N PHE A 71 21.81 -12.02 -15.69
CA PHE A 71 22.75 -12.50 -14.68
C PHE A 71 22.63 -14.00 -14.40
N LEU A 72 21.42 -14.54 -14.35
CA LEU A 72 21.23 -15.99 -14.19
C LEU A 72 21.70 -16.79 -15.41
N LEU A 73 21.41 -16.30 -16.62
CA LEU A 73 21.87 -16.92 -17.86
C LEU A 73 23.40 -16.87 -17.96
N ALA A 74 24.03 -15.74 -17.65
CA ALA A 74 25.49 -15.62 -17.57
C ALA A 74 26.06 -16.57 -16.51
N GLY A 75 25.54 -16.53 -15.28
CA GLY A 75 26.01 -17.38 -14.19
C GLY A 75 25.89 -18.87 -14.52
N PHE A 76 24.78 -19.30 -15.11
CA PHE A 76 24.57 -20.67 -15.56
C PHE A 76 25.53 -21.05 -16.70
N ALA A 77 25.73 -20.17 -17.68
CA ALA A 77 26.68 -20.40 -18.77
C ALA A 77 28.13 -20.51 -18.26
N ALA A 78 28.55 -19.65 -17.32
CA ALA A 78 29.86 -19.73 -16.68
C ALA A 78 30.02 -21.02 -15.86
N PHE A 79 28.98 -21.42 -15.12
CA PHE A 79 28.97 -22.66 -14.33
C PHE A 79 29.07 -23.91 -15.20
N VAL A 80 28.20 -24.03 -16.22
CA VAL A 80 28.20 -25.16 -17.15
C VAL A 80 29.49 -25.18 -17.97
N GLY A 81 29.95 -24.03 -18.45
CA GLY A 81 31.23 -23.89 -19.15
C GLY A 81 32.40 -24.38 -18.29
N GLY A 82 32.47 -23.94 -17.03
CA GLY A 82 33.48 -24.37 -16.06
C GLY A 82 33.42 -25.85 -15.75
N LEU A 83 32.22 -26.40 -15.59
CA LEU A 83 32.02 -27.83 -15.35
C LEU A 83 32.51 -28.66 -16.55
N LEU A 84 32.17 -28.25 -17.78
CA LEU A 84 32.58 -28.96 -19.00
C LEU A 84 34.10 -28.94 -19.20
N VAL A 85 34.75 -27.79 -18.97
CA VAL A 85 36.22 -27.72 -19.03
C VAL A 85 36.83 -28.60 -17.92
N ARG A 86 36.29 -28.55 -16.70
CA ARG A 86 36.77 -29.37 -15.57
C ARG A 86 36.58 -30.87 -15.81
N CYS A 87 35.48 -31.30 -16.45
CA CYS A 87 35.26 -32.68 -16.86
C CYS A 87 36.29 -33.12 -17.92
N GLY A 88 36.65 -32.22 -18.83
CA GLY A 88 37.70 -32.43 -19.83
C GLY A 88 39.11 -32.52 -19.26
N THR A 89 39.35 -32.01 -18.05
CA THR A 89 40.66 -32.00 -17.36
C THR A 89 40.72 -32.91 -16.13
N ARG A 90 39.81 -33.88 -15.99
CA ARG A 90 39.77 -34.79 -14.83
C ARG A 90 41.01 -35.71 -14.80
N THR A 91 41.40 -36.16 -13.61
CA THR A 91 42.51 -37.11 -13.39
C THR A 91 42.39 -38.35 -14.28
N GLY A 92 43.46 -38.68 -15.03
CA GLY A 92 43.48 -39.78 -16.01
C GLY A 92 43.25 -39.37 -17.47
N ARG A 93 43.02 -38.07 -17.74
CA ARG A 93 42.91 -37.52 -19.09
C ARG A 93 44.25 -37.09 -19.66
N HIS A 94 44.32 -37.08 -20.98
CA HIS A 94 45.49 -36.64 -21.73
C HIS A 94 45.13 -35.43 -22.59
N ARG A 95 46.12 -34.58 -22.84
CA ARG A 95 45.98 -33.45 -23.75
C ARG A 95 45.60 -33.97 -25.15
N TRP A 96 44.56 -33.37 -25.75
CA TRP A 96 43.99 -33.76 -27.05
C TRP A 96 43.27 -35.12 -27.10
N ASP A 97 42.86 -35.65 -25.94
CA ASP A 97 41.85 -36.72 -25.92
C ASP A 97 40.48 -36.18 -26.42
N TRP A 98 39.66 -37.04 -27.03
CA TRP A 98 38.37 -36.66 -27.61
C TRP A 98 37.46 -35.93 -26.61
N GLN A 99 37.45 -36.38 -25.37
CA GLN A 99 36.64 -35.76 -24.31
C GLN A 99 37.25 -34.46 -23.76
N ASN A 100 38.58 -34.29 -23.82
CA ASN A 100 39.23 -33.01 -23.51
C ASN A 100 38.90 -31.97 -24.59
N VAL A 101 39.00 -32.34 -25.87
CA VAL A 101 38.68 -31.48 -27.01
C VAL A 101 37.20 -31.08 -26.98
N LEU A 102 36.29 -32.01 -26.70
CA LEU A 102 34.86 -31.71 -26.58
C LEU A 102 34.55 -30.75 -25.43
N GLY A 103 35.17 -30.96 -24.26
CA GLY A 103 35.02 -30.08 -23.10
C GLY A 103 35.51 -28.66 -23.38
N GLN A 104 36.59 -28.52 -24.17
CA GLN A 104 37.11 -27.21 -24.59
C GLN A 104 36.24 -26.52 -25.65
N LEU A 105 35.79 -27.27 -26.67
CA LEU A 105 35.00 -26.72 -27.77
C LEU A 105 33.65 -26.20 -27.33
N ILE A 106 33.08 -26.73 -26.24
CA ILE A 106 31.79 -26.28 -25.71
C ILE A 106 31.99 -25.36 -24.50
N GLY A 107 32.93 -25.70 -23.61
CA GLY A 107 33.11 -24.99 -22.35
C GLY A 107 33.64 -23.55 -22.52
N TRP A 108 34.63 -23.34 -23.40
CA TRP A 108 35.21 -22.01 -23.61
C TRP A 108 34.24 -21.03 -24.29
N PRO A 109 33.47 -21.42 -25.33
CA PRO A 109 32.45 -20.54 -25.89
C PRO A 109 31.34 -20.17 -24.91
N LEU A 110 30.93 -21.09 -24.02
CA LEU A 110 29.96 -20.78 -22.97
C LEU A 110 30.51 -19.77 -21.95
N MET A 111 31.78 -19.90 -21.55
CA MET A 111 32.44 -18.90 -20.71
C MET A 111 32.57 -17.54 -21.40
N LEU A 112 32.98 -17.53 -22.67
CA LEU A 112 33.11 -16.29 -23.45
C LEU A 112 31.74 -15.63 -23.62
N GLY A 113 30.70 -16.40 -23.91
CA GLY A 113 29.32 -15.93 -23.98
C GLY A 113 28.83 -15.32 -22.66
N SER A 114 29.17 -15.94 -21.53
CA SER A 114 28.88 -15.36 -20.20
C SER A 114 29.57 -14.01 -19.99
N LEU A 115 30.84 -13.87 -20.36
CA LEU A 115 31.59 -12.62 -20.20
C LEU A 115 31.05 -11.51 -21.10
N VAL A 116 30.69 -11.84 -22.35
CA VAL A 116 30.05 -10.91 -23.29
C VAL A 116 28.69 -10.46 -22.77
N LEU A 117 27.87 -11.38 -22.24
CA LEU A 117 26.56 -11.05 -21.70
C LEU A 117 26.67 -10.11 -20.48
N LEU A 118 27.59 -10.39 -19.55
CA LEU A 118 27.86 -9.52 -18.40
C LEU A 118 28.44 -8.16 -18.83
N GLY A 119 29.30 -8.13 -19.84
CA GLY A 119 29.85 -6.88 -20.39
C GLY A 119 28.78 -6.00 -21.04
N PHE A 120 27.83 -6.60 -21.75
CA PHE A 120 26.68 -5.87 -22.32
C PHE A 120 25.79 -5.27 -21.24
N VAL A 121 25.52 -6.02 -20.17
CA VAL A 121 24.77 -5.50 -19.00
C VAL A 121 25.53 -4.36 -18.33
N ALA A 122 26.84 -4.47 -18.15
CA ALA A 122 27.66 -3.41 -17.57
C ALA A 122 27.64 -2.12 -18.41
N ALA A 123 27.75 -2.23 -19.74
CA ALA A 123 27.73 -1.09 -20.65
C ALA A 123 26.35 -0.39 -20.67
N ASN A 124 25.27 -1.15 -20.78
CA ASN A 124 23.91 -0.59 -20.77
C ASN A 124 23.57 0.09 -19.44
N ALA A 125 24.01 -0.48 -18.31
CA ALA A 125 23.80 0.12 -17.00
C ALA A 125 24.66 1.38 -16.79
N ALA A 126 25.82 1.49 -17.45
CA ALA A 126 26.70 2.65 -17.35
C ALA A 126 26.23 3.85 -18.20
N GLU A 127 25.58 3.63 -19.35
CA GLU A 127 25.11 4.70 -20.24
C GLU A 127 23.85 5.43 -19.74
N GLN A 128 23.15 4.89 -18.74
CA GLN A 128 21.95 5.52 -18.20
C GLN A 128 22.30 6.59 -17.15
N SER A 129 22.03 7.85 -17.46
CA SER A 129 22.16 8.95 -16.52
C SER A 129 21.09 8.87 -15.43
N LEU A 130 21.51 9.11 -14.17
CA LEU A 130 20.60 9.30 -13.05
C LEU A 130 19.92 10.66 -13.21
N HIS A 131 18.79 10.70 -13.92
CA HIS A 131 17.96 11.90 -13.96
C HIS A 131 17.11 11.93 -12.68
N VAL A 132 17.50 12.81 -11.75
CA VAL A 132 16.75 13.09 -10.54
C VAL A 132 16.06 14.43 -10.74
N GLU A 133 14.73 14.47 -10.67
CA GLU A 133 14.00 15.72 -10.72
C GLU A 133 14.36 16.57 -9.49
N PRO A 134 14.77 17.84 -9.66
CA PRO A 134 15.18 18.69 -8.54
C PRO A 134 14.01 19.21 -7.71
N GLU A 135 12.77 19.18 -8.25
CA GLU A 135 11.57 19.72 -7.61
C GLU A 135 10.78 18.65 -6.82
N LEU A 136 10.04 19.08 -5.79
CA LEU A 136 9.12 18.23 -5.03
C LEU A 136 7.68 18.64 -5.34
N VAL A 137 6.85 17.66 -5.71
CA VAL A 137 5.44 17.86 -6.04
C VAL A 137 4.58 17.15 -5.01
N PHE A 138 3.62 17.86 -4.42
CA PHE A 138 2.66 17.29 -3.45
C PHE A 138 1.23 17.50 -3.95
N THR A 139 0.45 16.42 -3.97
CA THR A 139 -0.98 16.46 -4.25
C THR A 139 -1.74 16.01 -3.00
N SER A 140 -2.52 16.91 -2.39
CA SER A 140 -3.40 16.59 -1.25
C SER A 140 -4.87 16.69 -1.66
N SER A 141 -5.68 15.76 -1.17
CA SER A 141 -7.09 15.59 -1.54
C SER A 141 -8.09 16.40 -0.71
N VAL A 142 -7.69 16.99 0.43
CA VAL A 142 -8.50 17.96 1.19
C VAL A 142 -7.58 18.83 2.08
N LEU A 143 -7.63 20.15 1.92
CA LEU A 143 -7.04 21.11 2.86
C LEU A 143 -8.17 21.80 3.64
N GLU A 144 -8.22 21.62 4.96
CA GLU A 144 -9.18 22.27 5.85
C GLU A 144 -8.90 23.78 5.95
N ALA A 145 -9.96 24.60 6.10
CA ALA A 145 -9.82 26.04 6.28
C ALA A 145 -8.96 26.36 7.52
N LYS A 146 -8.03 27.31 7.37
CA LYS A 146 -7.10 27.77 8.43
C LYS A 146 -6.16 26.70 9.00
N LYS A 147 -5.99 25.55 8.34
CA LYS A 147 -5.02 24.53 8.77
C LYS A 147 -3.65 24.78 8.14
N GLU A 148 -2.62 24.84 8.97
CA GLU A 148 -1.25 25.01 8.53
C GLU A 148 -0.69 23.68 7.99
N LEU A 149 -0.31 23.64 6.72
CA LEU A 149 0.39 22.50 6.12
C LEU A 149 1.86 22.86 5.96
N SER A 150 2.75 22.16 6.67
CA SER A 150 4.19 22.37 6.56
C SER A 150 4.93 21.07 6.20
N ILE A 151 6.02 21.22 5.46
CA ILE A 151 6.95 20.14 5.10
C ILE A 151 8.36 20.53 5.55
N MET A 152 9.18 19.54 5.87
CA MET A 152 10.61 19.72 6.12
C MET A 152 11.38 19.24 4.89
N VAL A 153 12.23 20.12 4.33
CA VAL A 153 13.07 19.81 3.17
C VAL A 153 14.52 20.16 3.46
N SER A 154 15.44 19.31 3.01
CA SER A 154 16.87 19.60 2.94
C SER A 154 17.20 20.12 1.54
N ASN A 155 17.94 21.23 1.47
CA ASN A 155 18.40 21.80 0.21
C ASN A 155 19.86 21.38 -0.04
N LEU A 156 20.07 20.47 -0.99
CA LEU A 156 21.38 19.89 -1.29
C LEU A 156 21.89 20.41 -2.63
N GLU A 157 23.21 20.56 -2.78
CA GLU A 157 23.81 20.80 -4.10
C GLU A 157 23.46 19.64 -5.05
N ALA A 158 23.20 19.94 -6.34
CA ALA A 158 22.81 18.92 -7.32
C ALA A 158 23.84 17.79 -7.44
N THR A 159 25.12 18.08 -7.15
CA THR A 159 26.26 17.16 -7.16
C THR A 159 26.45 16.37 -5.87
N ALA A 160 25.67 16.64 -4.82
CA ALA A 160 25.78 15.94 -3.54
C ALA A 160 25.52 14.43 -3.70
N ALA A 161 26.25 13.62 -2.92
CA ALA A 161 26.15 12.16 -3.01
C ALA A 161 24.71 11.67 -2.77
N LEU A 162 24.24 10.76 -3.62
CA LEU A 162 22.90 10.14 -3.53
C LEU A 162 22.85 8.97 -2.53
N TYR A 163 23.90 8.78 -1.73
CA TYR A 163 24.08 7.59 -0.89
C TYR A 163 24.66 7.95 0.48
N SER A 164 24.22 7.21 1.50
CA SER A 164 24.79 7.28 2.85
C SER A 164 26.10 6.48 2.94
N VAL A 165 27.04 6.95 3.77
CA VAL A 165 28.29 6.22 4.09
C VAL A 165 28.02 4.83 4.69
N THR A 166 26.84 4.64 5.32
CA THR A 166 26.41 3.36 5.91
C THR A 166 26.28 2.23 4.89
N ILE A 167 26.07 2.54 3.61
CA ILE A 167 25.95 1.56 2.52
C ILE A 167 27.23 0.72 2.33
N PHE A 168 28.39 1.23 2.75
CA PHE A 168 29.68 0.53 2.62
C PHE A 168 30.01 -0.42 3.78
N LEU A 169 29.25 -0.43 4.87
CA LEU A 169 29.48 -1.31 6.01
C LEU A 169 29.60 -2.80 5.63
N PRO A 170 28.73 -3.36 4.77
CA PRO A 170 28.84 -4.76 4.38
C PRO A 170 30.15 -5.06 3.63
N ALA A 171 30.70 -4.11 2.85
CA ALA A 171 31.98 -4.29 2.15
C ALA A 171 33.14 -4.37 3.13
N VAL A 172 33.12 -3.54 4.17
CA VAL A 172 34.12 -3.58 5.25
C VAL A 172 34.10 -4.94 5.95
N PHE A 173 32.92 -5.48 6.24
CA PHE A 173 32.78 -6.85 6.77
C PHE A 173 33.31 -7.91 5.79
N GLY A 174 32.98 -7.80 4.50
CA GLY A 174 33.47 -8.72 3.47
C GLY A 174 35.00 -8.75 3.37
N ILE A 175 35.64 -7.58 3.41
CA ILE A 175 37.11 -7.46 3.43
C ILE A 175 37.68 -8.05 4.72
N GLY A 176 37.06 -7.79 5.88
CA GLY A 176 37.46 -8.39 7.16
C GLY A 176 37.42 -9.92 7.13
N ILE A 177 36.40 -10.52 6.51
CA ILE A 177 36.28 -11.98 6.33
C ILE A 177 37.39 -12.51 5.41
N TRP A 178 37.74 -11.79 4.34
CA TRP A 178 38.87 -12.17 3.48
C TRP A 178 40.22 -12.10 4.20
N VAL A 179 40.45 -11.09 5.04
CA VAL A 179 41.68 -10.97 5.85
C VAL A 179 41.74 -12.11 6.88
N TYR A 180 40.64 -12.37 7.59
CA TYR A 180 40.55 -13.45 8.57
C TYR A 180 40.79 -14.84 7.93
N ARG A 181 40.30 -15.04 6.70
CA ARG A 181 40.56 -16.26 5.92
C ARG A 181 42.05 -16.55 5.73
N PHE A 182 42.91 -15.55 5.57
CA PHE A 182 44.35 -15.78 5.43
C PHE A 182 45.04 -16.16 6.74
N GLN A 183 44.42 -15.85 7.88
CA GLN A 183 44.97 -16.11 9.22
C GLN A 183 44.48 -17.44 9.83
N SER A 184 43.37 -18.00 9.31
CA SER A 184 42.81 -19.25 9.81
C SER A 184 43.39 -20.47 9.06
N ASP A 185 43.68 -21.54 9.80
CA ASP A 185 44.08 -22.84 9.25
C ASP A 185 42.91 -23.82 9.05
N ASP A 186 41.69 -23.42 9.42
CA ASP A 186 40.49 -24.23 9.22
C ASP A 186 40.05 -24.22 7.74
N ASP A 187 39.97 -25.40 7.14
CA ASP A 187 39.56 -25.61 5.75
C ASP A 187 38.14 -25.10 5.45
N VAL A 188 37.22 -25.16 6.43
CA VAL A 188 35.85 -24.65 6.29
C VAL A 188 35.86 -23.13 6.23
N VAL A 189 36.65 -22.48 7.08
CA VAL A 189 36.79 -21.02 7.11
C VAL A 189 37.51 -20.54 5.85
N ARG A 190 38.54 -21.25 5.37
CA ARG A 190 39.27 -20.90 4.15
C ARG A 190 38.42 -20.99 2.89
N ARG A 191 37.55 -21.99 2.77
CA ARG A 191 36.66 -22.15 1.60
C ARG A 191 35.38 -21.32 1.73
N GLY A 192 34.76 -21.32 2.91
CA GLY A 192 33.55 -20.56 3.19
C GLY A 192 33.77 -19.05 3.18
N GLY A 193 34.84 -18.58 3.83
CA GLY A 193 35.17 -17.16 3.91
C GLY A 193 35.46 -16.50 2.55
N LEU A 194 35.90 -17.28 1.56
CA LEU A 194 36.09 -16.78 0.20
C LEU A 194 34.75 -16.35 -0.41
N LEU A 195 33.76 -17.25 -0.42
CA LEU A 195 32.44 -17.01 -1.01
C LEU A 195 31.65 -15.95 -0.25
N VAL A 196 31.72 -16.00 1.08
CA VAL A 196 31.03 -15.03 1.95
C VAL A 196 31.57 -13.61 1.73
N GLY A 197 32.89 -13.43 1.61
CA GLY A 197 33.44 -12.10 1.32
C GLY A 197 33.03 -11.54 -0.05
N TRP A 198 32.99 -12.38 -1.10
CA TRP A 198 32.46 -11.97 -2.41
C TRP A 198 30.98 -11.58 -2.34
N LEU A 199 30.17 -12.31 -1.57
CA LEU A 199 28.75 -12.02 -1.38
C LEU A 199 28.53 -10.64 -0.75
N PHE A 200 29.28 -10.30 0.30
CA PHE A 200 29.16 -9.01 0.99
C PHE A 200 29.58 -7.82 0.12
N ILE A 201 30.66 -7.98 -0.66
CA ILE A 201 31.10 -6.94 -1.61
C ILE A 201 30.08 -6.79 -2.74
N ALA A 202 29.58 -7.89 -3.29
CA ALA A 202 28.54 -7.87 -4.31
C ALA A 202 27.24 -7.21 -3.80
N TRP A 203 26.86 -7.48 -2.54
CA TRP A 203 25.72 -6.86 -1.87
C TRP A 203 25.88 -5.34 -1.80
N THR A 204 27.06 -4.83 -1.43
CA THR A 204 27.30 -3.37 -1.40
C THR A 204 27.16 -2.72 -2.76
N THR A 205 27.66 -3.34 -3.83
CA THR A 205 27.49 -2.77 -5.17
C THR A 205 26.03 -2.67 -5.61
N LEU A 206 25.14 -3.54 -5.11
CA LEU A 206 23.71 -3.44 -5.41
C LEU A 206 22.97 -2.43 -4.52
N LEU A 207 23.52 -2.04 -3.38
CA LEU A 207 22.96 -0.98 -2.53
C LEU A 207 23.28 0.43 -3.05
N VAL A 208 24.38 0.59 -3.79
CA VAL A 208 24.79 1.89 -4.36
C VAL A 208 23.83 2.31 -5.49
N PRO A 209 23.43 3.59 -5.57
CA PRO A 209 22.64 4.12 -6.68
C PRO A 209 23.33 3.87 -8.03
N ASN A 210 22.60 3.32 -8.99
CA ASN A 210 23.13 2.86 -10.27
C ASN A 210 24.28 1.81 -10.16
N GLY A 211 24.47 1.14 -9.03
CA GLY A 211 25.63 0.24 -8.82
C GLY A 211 25.61 -1.09 -9.58
N LEU A 212 24.65 -1.29 -10.49
CA LEU A 212 24.50 -2.51 -11.28
C LEU A 212 25.68 -2.76 -12.23
N HIS A 213 26.26 -1.70 -12.80
CA HIS A 213 27.47 -1.82 -13.63
C HIS A 213 28.69 -2.27 -12.79
N CYS A 214 28.83 -1.78 -11.55
CA CYS A 214 29.85 -2.25 -10.62
C CYS A 214 29.65 -3.73 -10.25
N PHE A 215 28.41 -4.15 -10.00
CA PHE A 215 28.07 -5.55 -9.74
C PHE A 215 28.40 -6.45 -10.94
N ALA A 216 28.08 -6.02 -12.15
CA ALA A 216 28.46 -6.74 -13.38
C ALA A 216 29.98 -6.87 -13.53
N GLY A 217 30.73 -5.80 -13.25
CA GLY A 217 32.19 -5.82 -13.22
C GLY A 217 32.76 -6.80 -12.18
N LEU A 218 32.18 -6.84 -10.98
CA LEU A 218 32.56 -7.82 -9.94
C LEU A 218 32.25 -9.26 -10.37
N ALA A 219 31.11 -9.50 -11.01
CA ALA A 219 30.74 -10.82 -11.52
C ALA A 219 31.72 -11.30 -12.61
N ILE A 220 32.13 -10.40 -13.52
CA ILE A 220 33.18 -10.66 -14.51
C ILE A 220 34.49 -11.06 -13.82
N LEU A 221 34.92 -10.27 -12.83
CA LEU A 221 36.14 -10.54 -12.07
C LEU A 221 36.07 -11.90 -11.35
N PHE A 222 34.93 -12.24 -10.75
CA PHE A 222 34.70 -13.52 -10.10
C PHE A 222 34.84 -14.70 -11.08
N VAL A 223 34.22 -14.60 -12.26
CA VAL A 223 34.30 -15.64 -13.30
C VAL A 223 35.74 -15.80 -13.79
N LEU A 224 36.47 -14.70 -14.03
CA LEU A 224 37.85 -14.76 -14.48
C LEU A 224 38.77 -15.43 -13.45
N VAL A 225 38.66 -15.04 -12.18
CA VAL A 225 39.55 -15.50 -11.11
C VAL A 225 39.24 -16.92 -10.64
N HIS A 226 37.96 -17.26 -10.47
CA HIS A 226 37.58 -18.54 -9.83
C HIS A 226 37.14 -19.63 -10.81
N VAL A 227 36.82 -19.26 -12.06
CA VAL A 227 36.33 -20.22 -13.07
C VAL A 227 37.31 -20.33 -14.23
N ALA A 228 37.66 -19.23 -14.88
CA ALA A 228 38.52 -19.26 -16.07
C ALA A 228 39.98 -19.59 -15.70
N TRP A 229 40.57 -18.90 -14.72
CA TRP A 229 41.97 -19.10 -14.35
C TRP A 229 42.29 -20.54 -13.94
N PRO A 230 41.55 -21.19 -13.02
CA PRO A 230 41.82 -22.59 -12.65
C PRO A 230 41.62 -23.55 -13.82
N SER A 231 40.70 -23.25 -14.74
CA SER A 231 40.46 -24.05 -15.94
C SER A 231 41.64 -24.00 -16.92
N VAL A 232 42.27 -22.83 -17.08
CA VAL A 232 43.52 -22.70 -17.86
C VAL A 232 44.64 -23.48 -17.20
N THR A 233 44.83 -23.33 -15.89
CA THR A 233 45.91 -24.03 -15.16
C THR A 233 45.74 -25.55 -15.26
N ALA A 234 44.50 -26.05 -15.11
CA ALA A 234 44.19 -27.47 -15.23
C ALA A 234 44.50 -28.01 -16.63
N GLN A 235 44.29 -27.22 -17.68
CA GLN A 235 44.62 -27.62 -19.05
C GLN A 235 46.13 -27.66 -19.31
N ILE A 236 46.88 -26.70 -18.77
CA ILE A 236 48.34 -26.64 -18.92
C ILE A 236 49.00 -27.86 -18.25
N ASN A 237 48.45 -28.31 -17.12
CA ASN A 237 48.99 -29.40 -16.33
C ASN A 237 48.62 -30.82 -16.84
N LEU A 238 47.91 -30.95 -17.96
CA LEU A 238 47.54 -32.26 -18.50
C LEU A 238 48.72 -32.98 -19.20
N PRO A 239 48.95 -34.27 -18.91
CA PRO A 239 50.00 -35.04 -19.56
C PRO A 239 49.72 -35.22 -21.07
N PRO A 240 50.75 -35.18 -21.94
CA PRO A 240 50.59 -35.49 -23.36
C PRO A 240 50.20 -36.96 -23.57
N LYS A 241 49.39 -37.24 -24.59
CA LYS A 241 48.91 -38.58 -24.92
C LYS A 241 50.09 -39.54 -25.21
N PRO A 242 50.14 -40.74 -24.61
CA PRO A 242 51.21 -41.70 -24.90
C PRO A 242 51.16 -42.16 -26.38
N PRO A 243 52.32 -42.36 -27.02
CA PRO A 243 52.38 -42.84 -28.40
C PRO A 243 51.77 -44.24 -28.50
N LYS A 244 50.97 -44.47 -29.54
CA LYS A 244 50.27 -45.73 -29.81
C LYS A 244 51.31 -46.84 -30.06
N PRO A 245 51.22 -48.03 -29.43
CA PRO A 245 52.13 -49.13 -29.73
C PRO A 245 52.00 -49.57 -31.20
N PRO A 246 53.11 -49.99 -31.86
CA PRO A 246 53.08 -50.38 -33.26
C PRO A 246 52.19 -51.60 -33.47
N ALA A 247 51.28 -51.51 -34.44
CA ALA A 247 50.42 -52.62 -34.85
C ALA A 247 51.26 -53.71 -35.57
N PRO A 248 50.95 -55.01 -35.38
CA PRO A 248 51.63 -56.08 -36.11
C PRO A 248 51.36 -56.00 -37.62
N PRO A 249 52.30 -56.46 -38.46
CA PRO A 249 52.26 -56.23 -39.90
C PRO A 249 51.13 -57.03 -40.56
N LYS A 250 50.37 -56.38 -41.45
CA LYS A 250 49.51 -57.05 -42.45
C LYS A 250 50.06 -56.82 -43.86
N PRO A 251 49.85 -57.77 -44.79
CA PRO A 251 50.55 -57.80 -46.07
C PRO A 251 49.99 -56.81 -47.09
N THR A 252 50.85 -56.60 -48.07
CA THR A 252 50.88 -55.77 -49.28
C THR A 252 49.57 -55.45 -50.01
N GLU A 253 49.61 -54.25 -50.62
CA GLU A 253 48.90 -53.73 -51.80
C GLU A 253 47.75 -52.72 -51.58
N GLY A 254 47.86 -51.60 -52.31
CA GLY A 254 46.72 -50.72 -52.64
C GLY A 254 46.91 -49.25 -52.28
N VAL A 255 47.39 -48.47 -53.24
CA VAL A 255 47.66 -47.03 -53.24
C VAL A 255 46.40 -46.16 -52.99
N ALA A 256 46.48 -45.15 -52.11
CA ALA A 256 46.06 -43.75 -52.35
C ALA A 256 46.21 -42.86 -51.09
N PRO A 257 46.37 -41.53 -51.24
CA PRO A 257 47.25 -40.74 -50.39
C PRO A 257 46.54 -39.82 -49.38
N ALA A 258 47.40 -39.14 -48.62
CA ALA A 258 47.21 -38.52 -47.34
C ALA A 258 46.43 -37.18 -47.34
N ALA A 259 45.93 -36.90 -46.13
CA ALA A 259 45.64 -35.58 -45.58
C ALA A 259 46.90 -34.66 -45.65
N ALA A 260 46.90 -33.36 -45.38
CA ALA A 260 46.01 -32.52 -44.59
C ALA A 260 46.29 -31.04 -44.92
N ALA A 261 45.37 -30.19 -44.47
CA ALA A 261 45.46 -28.78 -44.12
C ALA A 261 46.85 -28.16 -43.93
N THR A 262 47.03 -26.88 -44.32
CA THR A 262 46.98 -25.77 -43.34
C THR A 262 46.94 -24.36 -43.99
N THR A 263 46.23 -23.50 -43.29
CA THR A 263 46.01 -22.05 -43.38
C THR A 263 47.23 -21.18 -43.08
N ALA A 264 47.37 -20.02 -43.74
CA ALA A 264 47.69 -18.71 -43.12
C ALA A 264 47.77 -17.52 -44.13
N ILE A 265 46.71 -16.71 -44.15
CA ILE A 265 46.63 -15.24 -43.95
C ILE A 265 47.75 -14.27 -44.46
N LEU A 266 47.26 -13.28 -45.25
CA LEU A 266 47.65 -11.86 -45.45
C LEU A 266 48.93 -11.45 -46.22
N LEU A 267 48.69 -10.37 -46.99
CA LEU A 267 49.53 -9.22 -47.33
C LEU A 267 49.89 -9.08 -48.83
N GLY A 268 49.28 -8.07 -49.45
CA GLY A 268 50.00 -7.07 -50.23
C GLY A 268 50.56 -7.48 -51.60
N LEU A 269 49.84 -7.04 -52.63
CA LEU A 269 50.37 -6.19 -53.70
C LEU A 269 51.48 -6.74 -54.64
N PHE A 270 51.13 -6.67 -55.93
CA PHE A 270 51.99 -6.66 -57.11
C PHE A 270 52.69 -7.96 -57.51
N LEU A 271 52.24 -8.54 -58.63
CA LEU A 271 53.02 -8.80 -59.86
C LEU A 271 52.33 -9.89 -60.70
N SER A 272 51.21 -9.55 -61.34
CA SER A 272 50.72 -10.32 -62.49
C SER A 272 51.35 -9.76 -63.77
N ALA A 273 52.62 -10.09 -64.00
CA ALA A 273 53.23 -10.02 -65.32
C ALA A 273 52.92 -11.35 -66.04
N GLY A 274 51.76 -11.38 -66.69
CA GLY A 274 51.32 -12.47 -67.57
C GLY A 274 51.22 -11.95 -68.99
N THR A 275 52.25 -12.28 -69.76
CA THR A 275 52.48 -12.08 -71.19
C THR A 275 51.23 -12.02 -72.08
N ALA A 276 51.15 -10.92 -72.85
CA ALA A 276 50.22 -10.72 -73.93
C ALA A 276 50.47 -11.72 -75.07
N LEU A 277 49.54 -12.64 -75.27
CA LEU A 277 49.33 -13.34 -76.53
C LEU A 277 48.39 -12.48 -77.38
N GLY A 278 48.82 -12.20 -78.61
CA GLY A 278 48.17 -11.28 -79.54
C GLY A 278 46.68 -11.54 -79.71
N GLN A 279 45.87 -10.55 -79.35
CA GLN A 279 44.48 -10.49 -79.77
C GLN A 279 44.44 -10.03 -81.22
N ALA A 280 44.05 -10.96 -82.09
CA ALA A 280 43.56 -10.65 -83.43
C ALA A 280 42.51 -9.52 -83.34
N ALA A 281 42.56 -8.58 -84.29
CA ALA A 281 41.67 -7.43 -84.35
C ALA A 281 40.20 -7.88 -84.19
N LYS A 282 39.54 -7.33 -83.16
CA LYS A 282 38.13 -7.55 -82.88
C LYS A 282 37.32 -7.07 -84.09
N PRO A 283 36.45 -7.89 -84.71
CA PRO A 283 35.63 -7.44 -85.82
C PRO A 283 34.72 -6.28 -85.39
N ASP A 284 34.57 -5.27 -86.25
CA ASP A 284 33.81 -4.04 -86.00
C ASP A 284 32.33 -4.38 -85.73
N GLY A 285 31.85 -4.18 -84.50
CA GLY A 285 30.53 -4.65 -84.05
C GLY A 285 29.34 -3.79 -84.50
N GLY A 286 29.60 -2.63 -85.11
CA GLY A 286 28.59 -1.60 -85.35
C GLY A 286 28.12 -0.91 -84.06
N GLN A 287 27.24 0.09 -84.19
CA GLN A 287 26.65 0.83 -83.07
C GLN A 287 25.17 0.45 -82.87
N LEU A 288 24.83 0.04 -81.65
CA LEU A 288 23.45 -0.27 -81.28
C LEU A 288 22.78 0.99 -80.73
N LEU A 289 21.98 1.64 -81.57
CA LEU A 289 21.38 2.95 -81.27
C LEU A 289 20.21 2.82 -80.29
N SER A 290 19.30 1.87 -80.51
CA SER A 290 18.17 1.67 -79.59
C SER A 290 17.62 0.25 -79.60
N VAL A 291 17.11 -0.17 -78.45
CA VAL A 291 16.34 -1.38 -78.26
C VAL A 291 15.08 -1.01 -77.49
N VAL A 292 13.94 -1.10 -78.17
CA VAL A 292 12.62 -0.85 -77.57
C VAL A 292 11.88 -2.17 -77.52
N GLN A 293 11.44 -2.58 -76.34
CA GLN A 293 10.81 -3.87 -76.09
C GLN A 293 9.51 -3.68 -75.31
N SER A 294 8.50 -4.44 -75.68
CA SER A 294 7.23 -4.53 -74.95
C SER A 294 6.77 -5.98 -74.90
N GLY A 295 6.16 -6.39 -73.80
CA GLY A 295 5.82 -7.80 -73.64
C GLY A 295 4.92 -8.11 -72.46
N GLN A 296 4.48 -9.36 -72.44
CA GLN A 296 3.61 -9.89 -71.40
C GLN A 296 4.33 -10.95 -70.57
N VAL A 297 4.05 -10.91 -69.28
CA VAL A 297 4.53 -11.89 -68.31
C VAL A 297 3.40 -12.88 -68.03
N ALA A 298 3.67 -14.17 -68.25
CA ALA A 298 2.71 -15.23 -67.99
C ALA A 298 3.39 -16.43 -67.34
N SER A 299 2.81 -16.90 -66.22
CA SER A 299 3.26 -18.08 -65.46
C SER A 299 4.73 -18.01 -65.03
N SER A 300 5.64 -18.60 -65.81
CA SER A 300 7.09 -18.68 -65.54
C SER A 300 7.96 -18.14 -66.69
N ARG A 301 7.33 -17.47 -67.66
CA ARG A 301 7.98 -16.98 -68.87
C ARG A 301 7.57 -15.55 -69.20
N VAL A 302 8.44 -14.86 -69.91
CA VAL A 302 8.21 -13.50 -70.42
C VAL A 302 8.34 -13.55 -71.92
N THR A 303 7.29 -13.15 -72.64
CA THR A 303 7.31 -13.03 -74.10
C THR A 303 7.42 -11.55 -74.45
N LEU A 304 8.43 -11.19 -75.22
CA LEU A 304 8.80 -9.82 -75.55
C LEU A 304 8.91 -9.65 -77.07
N THR A 305 8.24 -8.62 -77.57
CA THR A 305 8.38 -8.11 -78.93
C THR A 305 9.17 -6.81 -78.88
N GLY A 306 10.10 -6.61 -79.79
CA GLY A 306 10.91 -5.40 -79.81
C GLY A 306 11.43 -5.01 -81.17
N THR A 307 11.95 -3.79 -81.23
CA THR A 307 12.64 -3.24 -82.39
C THR A 307 14.04 -2.84 -81.99
N LEU A 308 15.01 -3.27 -82.77
CA LEU A 308 16.44 -3.04 -82.58
C LEU A 308 16.94 -2.16 -83.73
N LYS A 309 17.46 -0.97 -83.41
CA LYS A 309 18.09 -0.07 -84.38
C LYS A 309 19.61 -0.24 -84.34
N TRP A 310 20.19 -0.79 -85.39
CA TRP A 310 21.62 -1.12 -85.46
C TRP A 310 22.28 -0.50 -86.69
N GLU A 311 23.29 0.33 -86.46
CA GLU A 311 24.14 0.90 -87.50
C GLU A 311 25.37 -0.01 -87.68
N ALA A 312 25.52 -0.59 -88.86
CA ALA A 312 26.54 -1.61 -89.12
C ALA A 312 27.23 -1.41 -90.47
N LYS A 313 28.50 -1.81 -90.58
CA LYS A 313 29.21 -1.92 -91.86
C LYS A 313 29.03 -3.33 -92.43
N ALA A 314 29.31 -3.51 -93.71
CA ALA A 314 29.34 -4.85 -94.30
C ALA A 314 30.36 -5.74 -93.54
N GLY A 315 29.92 -6.90 -93.07
CA GLY A 315 30.69 -7.83 -92.25
C GLY A 315 30.63 -7.59 -90.74
N SER A 316 29.99 -6.51 -90.27
CA SER A 316 29.81 -6.23 -88.83
C SER A 316 28.99 -7.32 -88.15
N ARG A 317 29.35 -7.64 -86.91
CA ARG A 317 28.71 -8.71 -86.11
C ARG A 317 28.33 -8.20 -84.73
N ILE A 318 27.06 -8.33 -84.37
CA ILE A 318 26.58 -7.99 -83.04
C ILE A 318 25.90 -9.20 -82.40
N GLN A 319 26.32 -9.57 -81.19
CA GLN A 319 25.50 -10.43 -80.35
C GLN A 319 24.25 -9.63 -80.01
N PHE A 320 23.04 -10.15 -80.18
CA PHE A 320 21.84 -9.36 -79.83
C PHE A 320 20.97 -10.04 -78.79
N LEU A 321 20.99 -11.38 -78.71
CA LEU A 321 20.19 -12.14 -77.75
C LEU A 321 21.05 -13.22 -77.07
N SER A 322 20.99 -13.30 -75.75
CA SER A 322 21.75 -14.25 -74.92
C SER A 322 20.87 -15.32 -74.26
N SER A 323 21.42 -16.52 -74.05
CA SER A 323 20.78 -17.58 -73.26
C SER A 323 20.44 -17.08 -71.85
N PRO A 324 19.25 -17.38 -71.28
CA PRO A 324 18.32 -18.46 -71.64
C PRO A 324 17.17 -18.04 -72.59
N ALA A 325 17.28 -16.93 -73.32
CA ALA A 325 16.23 -16.50 -74.23
C ALA A 325 16.18 -17.35 -75.52
N VAL A 326 14.96 -17.60 -76.00
CA VAL A 326 14.65 -18.30 -77.25
C VAL A 326 14.02 -17.30 -78.21
N LEU A 327 14.64 -17.09 -79.36
CA LEU A 327 14.08 -16.25 -80.43
C LEU A 327 12.90 -16.99 -81.11
N LYS A 328 11.77 -16.29 -81.25
CA LYS A 328 10.58 -16.77 -81.96
C LYS A 328 10.54 -16.30 -83.41
N SER A 329 10.82 -15.02 -83.64
CA SER A 329 10.82 -14.41 -84.98
C SER A 329 11.81 -13.25 -85.04
N ILE A 330 12.33 -12.98 -86.24
CA ILE A 330 13.20 -11.83 -86.51
C ILE A 330 13.07 -11.41 -87.97
N ASP A 331 13.01 -10.10 -88.20
CA ASP A 331 13.00 -9.51 -89.53
C ASP A 331 14.44 -9.31 -90.03
N LEU A 332 14.87 -10.19 -90.93
CA LEU A 332 16.22 -10.16 -91.53
C LEU A 332 16.35 -9.21 -92.73
N LYS A 333 15.35 -8.34 -92.97
CA LYS A 333 15.38 -7.30 -94.01
C LYS A 333 15.72 -7.85 -95.39
N ASP A 334 14.96 -8.85 -95.83
CA ASP A 334 15.08 -9.47 -97.16
C ASP A 334 16.49 -10.00 -97.49
N GLY A 335 17.20 -10.53 -96.48
CA GLY A 335 18.52 -11.15 -96.64
C GLY A 335 19.72 -10.22 -96.48
N LYS A 336 19.49 -8.93 -96.16
CA LYS A 336 20.56 -7.97 -95.81
C LYS A 336 21.23 -8.29 -94.48
N LEU A 337 20.52 -9.03 -93.61
CA LEU A 337 21.03 -9.51 -92.33
C LEU A 337 21.06 -11.04 -92.30
N LYS A 338 22.09 -11.61 -91.67
CA LYS A 338 22.20 -13.04 -91.42
C LYS A 338 22.22 -13.32 -89.92
N LEU A 339 21.42 -14.30 -89.50
CA LEU A 339 21.41 -14.81 -88.13
C LEU A 339 22.42 -15.96 -88.00
N ALA A 340 23.31 -15.88 -87.01
CA ALA A 340 24.25 -16.94 -86.66
C ALA A 340 24.17 -17.26 -85.18
N GLN A 341 24.45 -18.51 -84.80
CA GLN A 341 24.62 -18.88 -83.40
C GLN A 341 26.09 -18.82 -83.03
N PHE A 342 26.38 -18.22 -81.88
CA PHE A 342 27.73 -18.11 -81.34
C PHE A 342 27.76 -18.65 -79.91
N THR A 343 28.57 -19.69 -79.71
CA THR A 343 28.71 -20.38 -78.44
C THR A 343 30.08 -20.09 -77.85
N VAL A 344 30.09 -19.51 -76.64
CA VAL A 344 31.31 -19.31 -75.84
C VAL A 344 31.15 -20.12 -74.55
N GLY A 345 31.91 -21.19 -74.40
CA GLY A 345 31.76 -22.13 -73.28
C GLY A 345 30.37 -22.79 -73.27
N LYS A 346 29.63 -22.67 -72.17
CA LYS A 346 28.24 -23.18 -72.04
C LYS A 346 27.15 -22.16 -72.44
N LEU A 347 27.54 -20.95 -72.86
CA LEU A 347 26.60 -19.88 -73.20
C LEU A 347 26.42 -19.80 -74.71
N THR A 348 25.22 -20.15 -75.18
CA THR A 348 24.80 -19.91 -76.55
C THR A 348 24.19 -18.52 -76.67
N SER A 349 24.58 -17.80 -77.70
CA SER A 349 24.05 -16.49 -78.04
C SER A 349 23.71 -16.41 -79.52
N GLN A 350 22.78 -15.55 -79.88
CA GLN A 350 22.47 -15.28 -81.27
C GLN A 350 23.17 -13.98 -81.70
N GLN A 351 23.82 -14.06 -82.86
CA GLN A 351 24.52 -12.96 -83.51
C GLN A 351 23.82 -12.56 -84.80
N LEU A 352 23.69 -11.26 -85.01
CA LEU A 352 23.33 -10.66 -86.28
C LEU A 352 24.59 -10.25 -87.03
N ILE A 353 24.65 -10.59 -88.31
CA ILE A 353 25.74 -10.27 -89.23
C ILE A 353 25.16 -9.41 -90.35
N ALA A 354 25.73 -8.23 -90.58
CA ALA A 354 25.31 -7.35 -91.67
C ALA A 354 26.04 -7.73 -92.96
N ASN A 355 25.30 -7.99 -94.04
CA ASN A 355 25.88 -8.28 -95.36
C ASN A 355 26.25 -6.99 -96.10
N GLU A 356 25.51 -5.90 -95.84
CA GLU A 356 25.71 -4.57 -96.42
C GLU A 356 25.88 -3.51 -95.32
N ALA A 357 26.48 -2.37 -95.65
CA ALA A 357 26.55 -1.24 -94.73
C ALA A 357 25.19 -0.50 -94.69
N GLY A 358 24.71 -0.15 -93.50
CA GLY A 358 23.45 0.57 -93.33
C GLY A 358 22.96 0.66 -91.89
N VAL A 359 21.85 1.38 -91.71
CA VAL A 359 21.10 1.45 -90.44
C VAL A 359 19.89 0.53 -90.57
N TYR A 360 19.81 -0.47 -89.71
CA TYR A 360 18.79 -1.52 -89.73
C TYR A 360 17.81 -1.37 -88.56
N ASP A 361 16.51 -1.28 -88.87
CA ASP A 361 15.43 -1.34 -87.88
C ASP A 361 14.84 -2.78 -87.82
N VAL A 362 15.43 -3.63 -86.98
CA VAL A 362 15.14 -5.06 -86.90
C VAL A 362 14.02 -5.34 -85.91
N GLY A 363 12.87 -5.81 -86.38
CA GLY A 363 11.80 -6.33 -85.53
C GLY A 363 12.14 -7.75 -85.07
N PHE A 364 11.92 -8.06 -83.79
CA PHE A 364 12.17 -9.40 -83.25
C PHE A 364 11.20 -9.75 -82.11
N GLU A 365 10.95 -11.03 -81.93
CA GLU A 365 10.19 -11.59 -80.81
C GLU A 365 11.00 -12.69 -80.13
N TYR A 366 11.05 -12.67 -78.80
CA TYR A 366 11.72 -13.70 -78.02
C TYR A 366 10.97 -14.05 -76.74
N GLU A 367 11.29 -15.20 -76.18
CA GLU A 367 10.76 -15.69 -74.93
C GLU A 367 11.90 -16.06 -73.96
N THR A 368 11.80 -15.64 -72.70
CA THR A 368 12.79 -15.94 -71.66
C THR A 368 12.14 -16.50 -70.40
N ARG A 369 12.88 -17.31 -69.64
CA ARG A 369 12.39 -17.90 -68.38
C ARG A 369 12.66 -16.99 -67.20
N MET A 370 11.68 -16.91 -66.32
CA MET A 370 11.79 -16.22 -65.03
C MET A 370 12.42 -17.14 -63.98
N LYS A 371 13.07 -16.54 -63.00
CA LYS A 371 13.60 -17.22 -61.82
C LYS A 371 12.90 -16.67 -60.57
N HIS A 372 12.50 -17.58 -59.69
CA HIS A 372 11.99 -17.23 -58.37
C HIS A 372 13.12 -17.41 -57.33
N SER A 373 13.46 -16.36 -56.60
CA SER A 373 14.50 -16.37 -55.56
C SER A 373 14.15 -15.37 -54.46
N ASN A 374 14.27 -15.78 -53.20
CA ASN A 374 14.01 -14.93 -52.02
C ASN A 374 12.60 -14.29 -52.03
N GLY A 375 11.57 -15.03 -52.43
CA GLY A 375 10.18 -14.54 -52.48
C GLY A 375 9.90 -13.51 -53.59
N MET A 376 10.83 -13.32 -54.53
CA MET A 376 10.68 -12.44 -55.68
C MET A 376 10.80 -13.22 -56.98
N TRP A 377 9.91 -12.91 -57.93
CA TRP A 377 10.05 -13.30 -59.33
C TRP A 377 10.94 -12.30 -60.06
N GLY A 378 11.72 -12.75 -61.03
CA GLY A 378 12.48 -11.83 -61.88
C GLY A 378 13.19 -12.51 -63.02
N PHE A 379 13.72 -11.72 -63.94
CA PHE A 379 14.53 -12.19 -65.06
C PHE A 379 15.65 -11.20 -65.37
N THR A 380 16.66 -11.69 -66.07
CA THR A 380 17.73 -10.85 -66.62
C THR A 380 17.38 -10.52 -68.07
N VAL A 381 17.40 -9.24 -68.42
CA VAL A 381 17.11 -8.79 -69.79
C VAL A 381 18.18 -9.37 -70.72
N PRO A 382 17.82 -10.23 -71.69
CA PRO A 382 18.78 -11.04 -72.45
C PRO A 382 19.36 -10.31 -73.66
N THR A 383 18.89 -9.10 -73.98
CA THR A 383 19.38 -8.32 -75.12
C THR A 383 20.63 -7.53 -74.80
N GLN A 384 21.44 -7.25 -75.82
CA GLN A 384 22.62 -6.42 -75.64
C GLN A 384 22.26 -4.96 -75.32
N PRO A 385 23.15 -4.24 -74.63
CA PRO A 385 22.91 -2.84 -74.28
C PRO A 385 22.98 -1.94 -75.51
N ALA A 386 21.95 -1.13 -75.70
CA ALA A 386 21.92 -0.04 -76.68
C ALA A 386 22.06 1.32 -75.97
N MET A 387 22.28 2.40 -76.74
CA MET A 387 22.27 3.76 -76.18
C MET A 387 20.92 4.11 -75.55
N VAL A 388 19.82 3.66 -76.16
CA VAL A 388 18.46 3.77 -75.61
C VAL A 388 17.87 2.38 -75.39
N ASN A 389 17.59 2.02 -74.14
CA ASN A 389 16.92 0.75 -73.80
C ASN A 389 15.59 1.04 -73.09
N LEU A 390 14.49 0.74 -73.76
CA LEU A 390 13.14 0.88 -73.22
C LEU A 390 12.50 -0.50 -73.09
N LEU A 391 11.96 -0.80 -71.91
CA LEU A 391 11.28 -2.06 -71.62
C LEU A 391 9.91 -1.78 -71.00
N SER A 392 8.85 -2.22 -71.67
CA SER A 392 7.48 -2.17 -71.13
C SER A 392 6.97 -3.58 -70.84
N LEU A 393 6.47 -3.82 -69.63
CA LEU A 393 5.97 -5.12 -69.19
C LEU A 393 4.54 -5.00 -68.71
N GLU A 394 3.70 -5.93 -69.16
CA GLU A 394 2.34 -6.12 -68.64
C GLU A 394 2.25 -7.45 -67.87
N MET A 395 1.79 -7.38 -66.62
CA MET A 395 1.56 -8.54 -65.75
C MET A 395 0.12 -8.52 -65.23
N ARG A 396 -0.63 -9.61 -65.44
CA ARG A 396 -1.99 -9.76 -64.88
C ARG A 396 -1.93 -10.36 -63.47
N GLY A 397 -2.75 -9.85 -62.55
CA GLY A 397 -2.89 -10.40 -61.20
C GLY A 397 -3.08 -9.34 -60.11
N GLN A 398 -2.74 -9.71 -58.88
CA GLN A 398 -2.71 -8.78 -57.74
C GLN A 398 -1.68 -7.66 -57.96
N GLU A 399 -1.82 -6.56 -57.23
CA GLU A 399 -0.88 -5.45 -57.31
C GLU A 399 0.54 -5.91 -56.89
N LEU A 400 1.53 -5.56 -57.70
CA LEU A 400 2.92 -5.99 -57.51
C LEU A 400 3.79 -4.80 -57.08
N GLU A 401 4.80 -5.07 -56.28
CA GLU A 401 5.91 -4.15 -56.05
C GLU A 401 7.06 -4.54 -56.98
N VAL A 402 7.41 -3.67 -57.92
CA VAL A 402 8.40 -3.95 -58.97
C VAL A 402 9.67 -3.14 -58.72
N THR A 403 10.82 -3.81 -58.74
CA THR A 403 12.12 -3.22 -58.44
C THR A 403 13.18 -3.62 -59.46
N SER A 404 14.08 -2.70 -59.78
CA SER A 404 15.26 -2.93 -60.61
C SER A 404 16.38 -2.05 -60.10
N THR A 405 17.50 -2.66 -59.70
CA THR A 405 18.66 -1.94 -59.15
C THR A 405 19.43 -1.13 -60.19
N ASP A 406 19.32 -1.52 -61.46
CA ASP A 406 20.05 -0.88 -62.55
C ASP A 406 19.17 0.09 -63.35
N ALA A 407 17.83 0.15 -63.14
CA ALA A 407 16.96 1.00 -63.94
C ALA A 407 17.19 2.49 -63.65
N VAL A 408 17.25 3.31 -64.71
CA VAL A 408 17.37 4.78 -64.61
C VAL A 408 16.03 5.39 -64.21
N SER A 409 14.93 4.85 -64.72
CA SER A 409 13.59 5.18 -64.27
C SER A 409 12.68 3.96 -64.33
N LEU A 410 11.73 3.91 -63.40
CA LEU A 410 10.72 2.86 -63.30
C LEU A 410 9.39 3.53 -63.01
N LYS A 411 8.42 3.37 -63.92
CA LYS A 411 7.04 3.80 -63.73
C LYS A 411 6.15 2.58 -63.66
N HIS A 412 5.49 2.38 -62.52
CA HIS A 412 4.54 1.30 -62.31
C HIS A 412 3.13 1.86 -62.16
N THR A 413 2.17 1.25 -62.83
CA THR A 413 0.75 1.63 -62.77
C THR A 413 -0.10 0.37 -62.67
N PHE A 414 -0.95 0.32 -61.64
CA PHE A 414 -1.92 -0.75 -61.47
C PHE A 414 -3.30 -0.28 -61.94
N THR A 415 -3.87 -0.99 -62.91
CA THR A 415 -5.16 -0.65 -63.53
C THR A 415 -6.32 -1.37 -62.85
N LYS A 416 -7.55 -0.86 -63.02
CA LYS A 416 -8.77 -1.48 -62.49
C LYS A 416 -8.99 -2.92 -63.00
N ASP A 417 -8.48 -3.23 -64.20
CA ASP A 417 -8.56 -4.57 -64.82
C ASP A 417 -7.52 -5.56 -64.28
N ARG A 418 -6.90 -5.26 -63.13
CA ARG A 418 -5.86 -6.08 -62.49
C ARG A 418 -4.62 -6.30 -63.37
N ILE A 419 -4.23 -5.27 -64.13
CA ILE A 419 -3.02 -5.26 -64.95
C ILE A 419 -1.99 -4.33 -64.31
N ASN A 420 -0.81 -4.87 -64.02
CA ASN A 420 0.39 -4.13 -63.63
C ASN A 420 1.13 -3.76 -64.93
N LYS A 421 1.15 -2.49 -65.28
CA LYS A 421 1.97 -1.95 -66.36
C LYS A 421 3.24 -1.35 -65.78
N VAL A 422 4.40 -1.78 -66.28
CA VAL A 422 5.71 -1.31 -65.84
C VAL A 422 6.52 -0.84 -67.02
N ASP A 423 6.85 0.44 -67.03
CA ASP A 423 7.73 1.04 -68.03
C ASP A 423 9.10 1.32 -67.37
N LEU A 424 10.16 0.73 -67.93
CA LEU A 424 11.53 0.86 -67.45
C LEU A 424 12.44 1.50 -68.52
N VAL A 425 13.24 2.47 -68.09
CA VAL A 425 14.39 2.99 -68.85
C VAL A 425 15.66 2.36 -68.31
N LEU A 426 16.38 1.61 -69.14
CA LEU A 426 17.56 0.84 -68.73
C LEU A 426 18.86 1.49 -69.21
N PRO A 427 19.94 1.44 -68.43
CA PRO A 427 21.25 1.96 -68.84
C PRO A 427 21.87 1.06 -69.92
N PRO A 428 22.89 1.55 -70.67
CA PRO A 428 23.67 0.77 -71.62
C PRO A 428 24.62 -0.22 -70.91
N LYS A 429 24.08 -1.11 -70.07
CA LYS A 429 24.81 -2.11 -69.29
C LYS A 429 24.22 -3.51 -69.53
N PRO A 430 25.05 -4.57 -69.68
CA PRO A 430 24.54 -5.93 -69.82
C PRO A 430 24.04 -6.48 -68.49
N ASN A 431 23.20 -7.51 -68.54
CA ASN A 431 22.69 -8.25 -67.39
C ASN A 431 21.80 -7.46 -66.40
N VAL A 432 21.07 -6.46 -66.90
CA VAL A 432 20.05 -5.73 -66.11
C VAL A 432 18.99 -6.70 -65.59
N ARG A 433 18.68 -6.61 -64.29
CA ARG A 433 17.74 -7.52 -63.62
C ARG A 433 16.49 -6.79 -63.16
N VAL A 434 15.34 -7.28 -63.59
CA VAL A 434 14.02 -6.81 -63.14
C VAL A 434 13.43 -7.85 -62.20
N LYS A 435 12.92 -7.42 -61.04
CA LYS A 435 12.30 -8.28 -60.03
C LYS A 435 10.98 -7.71 -59.54
N TRP A 436 10.10 -8.56 -59.03
CA TRP A 436 8.83 -8.15 -58.42
C TRP A 436 8.34 -9.16 -57.38
N LYS A 437 7.48 -8.69 -56.49
CA LYS A 437 6.76 -9.49 -55.48
C LYS A 437 5.35 -8.92 -55.28
N PRO A 438 4.41 -9.66 -54.68
CA PRO A 438 3.12 -9.10 -54.25
C PRO A 438 3.32 -7.89 -53.34
N LYS A 439 2.55 -6.82 -53.55
CA LYS A 439 2.54 -5.66 -52.66
C LYS A 439 1.95 -6.06 -51.30
N ALA A 440 2.61 -5.69 -50.21
CA ALA A 440 2.13 -6.00 -48.85
C ALA A 440 0.83 -5.21 -48.54
N ARG A 441 -0.08 -5.83 -47.78
CA ARG A 441 -1.33 -5.20 -47.32
C ARG A 441 -0.99 -4.11 -46.30
N ASP A 442 -1.49 -2.90 -46.52
CA ASP A 442 -1.35 -1.78 -45.59
C ASP A 442 -2.62 -1.61 -44.74
N GLU A 443 -2.56 -2.13 -43.51
CA GLU A 443 -3.68 -2.11 -42.57
C GLU A 443 -3.92 -0.72 -41.95
N SER A 444 -2.98 0.23 -42.10
CA SER A 444 -3.10 1.57 -41.49
C SER A 444 -4.14 2.46 -42.15
N ILE A 445 -4.52 2.13 -43.39
CA ILE A 445 -5.48 2.88 -44.22
C ILE A 445 -6.86 2.21 -44.18
N GLU A 446 -6.99 1.05 -43.51
CA GLU A 446 -8.26 0.33 -43.39
C GLU A 446 -9.14 0.89 -42.28
N LYS A 447 -10.44 0.99 -42.53
CA LYS A 447 -11.42 1.36 -41.50
C LYS A 447 -11.43 0.26 -40.41
N PRO A 448 -11.18 0.61 -39.14
CA PRO A 448 -11.14 -0.38 -38.08
C PRO A 448 -12.53 -0.97 -37.82
N VAL A 449 -12.60 -2.30 -37.69
CA VAL A 449 -13.80 -3.04 -37.28
C VAL A 449 -13.45 -3.77 -35.99
N PHE A 450 -14.17 -3.48 -34.92
CA PHE A 450 -13.88 -4.02 -33.59
C PHE A 450 -15.16 -4.22 -32.78
N TYR A 451 -15.09 -5.13 -31.80
CA TYR A 451 -16.18 -5.44 -30.88
C TYR A 451 -15.77 -5.09 -29.44
N ALA A 452 -16.73 -4.60 -28.67
CA ALA A 452 -16.54 -4.21 -27.29
C ALA A 452 -17.32 -5.15 -26.35
N GLU A 453 -16.64 -5.63 -25.30
CA GLU A 453 -17.23 -6.41 -24.21
C GLU A 453 -17.03 -5.62 -22.90
N PHE A 454 -18.12 -5.18 -22.29
CA PHE A 454 -18.11 -4.45 -21.02
C PHE A 454 -18.44 -5.33 -19.82
N GLN A 455 -17.79 -5.04 -18.70
CA GLN A 455 -18.19 -5.52 -17.40
C GLN A 455 -18.24 -4.30 -16.47
N GLN A 456 -19.44 -3.90 -16.05
CA GLN A 456 -19.68 -2.67 -15.29
C GLN A 456 -20.20 -3.03 -13.91
N LEU A 457 -19.53 -2.57 -12.86
CA LEU A 457 -19.94 -2.74 -11.47
C LEU A 457 -20.25 -1.38 -10.86
N PHE A 458 -21.47 -1.21 -10.36
CA PHE A 458 -21.91 -0.03 -9.65
C PHE A 458 -22.07 -0.31 -8.17
N ILE A 459 -21.58 0.61 -7.35
CA ILE A 459 -21.50 0.48 -5.90
C ILE A 459 -22.14 1.72 -5.27
N PRO A 460 -23.43 1.66 -4.87
CA PRO A 460 -24.07 2.76 -4.18
C PRO A 460 -23.44 2.99 -2.80
N THR A 461 -23.15 4.25 -2.50
CA THR A 461 -22.65 4.72 -1.19
C THR A 461 -23.43 5.96 -0.76
N ALA A 462 -23.15 6.50 0.43
CA ALA A 462 -23.72 7.77 0.87
C ALA A 462 -23.13 8.91 0.02
N GLY A 463 -23.96 9.63 -0.74
CA GLY A 463 -23.55 10.80 -1.52
C GLY A 463 -23.01 10.51 -2.94
N ILE A 464 -22.52 9.31 -3.24
CA ILE A 464 -22.12 8.91 -4.61
C ILE A 464 -22.47 7.46 -4.93
N VAL A 465 -22.55 7.15 -6.22
CA VAL A 465 -22.47 5.78 -6.75
C VAL A 465 -21.13 5.65 -7.47
N ALA A 466 -20.26 4.79 -6.96
CA ALA A 466 -18.98 4.48 -7.59
C ALA A 466 -19.19 3.47 -8.73
N GLY A 467 -18.49 3.66 -9.84
CA GLY A 467 -18.52 2.78 -11.02
C GLY A 467 -17.13 2.26 -11.36
N VAL A 468 -17.03 0.97 -11.63
CA VAL A 468 -15.83 0.30 -12.14
C VAL A 468 -16.21 -0.42 -13.42
N HIS A 469 -15.53 -0.10 -14.52
CA HIS A 469 -15.88 -0.57 -15.86
C HIS A 469 -14.66 -1.20 -16.50
N ASP A 470 -14.69 -2.52 -16.65
CA ASP A 470 -13.69 -3.26 -17.42
C ASP A 470 -14.19 -3.42 -18.86
N LEU A 471 -13.40 -2.91 -19.80
CA LEU A 471 -13.67 -2.96 -21.22
C LEU A 471 -12.62 -3.83 -21.92
N LYS A 472 -13.09 -4.84 -22.63
CA LYS A 472 -12.29 -5.67 -23.52
C LYS A 472 -12.63 -5.38 -24.97
N VAL A 473 -11.63 -4.99 -25.75
CA VAL A 473 -11.82 -4.64 -27.17
C VAL A 473 -11.14 -5.68 -28.05
N ARG A 474 -11.90 -6.27 -28.99
CA ARG A 474 -11.39 -7.23 -29.97
C ARG A 474 -11.44 -6.63 -31.37
N LEU A 475 -10.27 -6.35 -31.96
CA LEU A 475 -10.18 -5.90 -33.35
C LEU A 475 -10.30 -7.10 -34.32
N ALA A 476 -11.16 -6.95 -35.33
CA ALA A 476 -11.31 -7.90 -36.43
C ALA A 476 -10.62 -7.40 -37.71
N GLN A 477 -10.49 -6.08 -37.88
CA GLN A 477 -9.86 -5.46 -39.05
C GLN A 477 -9.30 -4.07 -38.69
N GLY A 478 -8.23 -3.65 -39.37
CA GLY A 478 -7.60 -2.33 -39.20
C GLY A 478 -6.83 -2.19 -37.90
N GLN A 479 -6.55 -0.94 -37.52
CA GLN A 479 -5.88 -0.59 -36.28
C GLN A 479 -6.55 0.61 -35.60
N LEU A 480 -6.46 0.69 -34.27
CA LEU A 480 -7.00 1.81 -33.48
C LEU A 480 -5.87 2.66 -32.90
N ASN A 481 -5.88 3.96 -33.18
CA ASN A 481 -4.96 4.93 -32.58
C ASN A 481 -5.53 5.55 -31.30
N ASP A 482 -6.86 5.68 -31.28
CA ASP A 482 -7.64 6.25 -30.21
C ASP A 482 -8.94 5.44 -30.02
N LEU A 483 -9.56 5.62 -28.86
CA LEU A 483 -10.83 5.02 -28.49
C LEU A 483 -11.71 6.08 -27.84
N THR A 484 -12.97 6.15 -28.24
CA THR A 484 -13.94 7.09 -27.69
C THR A 484 -15.05 6.33 -26.97
N ILE A 485 -15.27 6.62 -25.69
CA ILE A 485 -16.31 6.03 -24.84
C ILE A 485 -17.38 7.08 -24.57
N ALA A 486 -18.63 6.76 -24.85
CA ALA A 486 -19.80 7.51 -24.45
C ALA A 486 -20.11 7.27 -22.98
N VAL A 487 -20.21 8.35 -22.22
CA VAL A 487 -20.47 8.39 -20.78
C VAL A 487 -21.82 9.08 -20.57
N PRO A 488 -22.82 8.38 -20.00
CA PRO A 488 -24.14 8.97 -19.74
C PRO A 488 -24.11 10.17 -18.79
N ASP A 489 -25.13 11.02 -18.91
CA ASP A 489 -25.26 12.25 -18.13
C ASP A 489 -25.21 12.00 -16.61
N GLY A 490 -24.52 12.90 -15.91
CA GLY A 490 -24.34 12.85 -14.46
C GLY A 490 -23.24 11.91 -13.96
N ILE A 491 -22.59 11.16 -14.85
CA ILE A 491 -21.42 10.34 -14.54
C ILE A 491 -20.14 11.13 -14.83
N THR A 492 -19.25 11.21 -13.86
CA THR A 492 -17.91 11.79 -13.99
C THR A 492 -16.87 10.67 -14.03
N VAL A 493 -16.00 10.67 -15.05
CA VAL A 493 -14.87 9.74 -15.12
C VAL A 493 -13.74 10.25 -14.22
N THR A 494 -13.28 9.39 -13.32
CA THR A 494 -12.20 9.73 -12.37
C THR A 494 -10.84 9.18 -12.83
N ASP A 495 -10.82 8.04 -13.52
CA ASP A 495 -9.59 7.43 -14.01
C ASP A 495 -9.85 6.51 -15.22
N ALA A 496 -8.86 6.38 -16.08
CA ALA A 496 -8.83 5.40 -17.17
C ALA A 496 -7.44 4.78 -17.29
N THR A 497 -7.32 3.51 -16.91
CA THR A 497 -6.03 2.82 -16.74
C THR A 497 -5.85 1.67 -17.73
N SER A 498 -4.71 1.64 -18.43
CA SER A 498 -4.19 0.47 -19.14
C SER A 498 -2.71 0.70 -19.46
N LYS A 499 -1.94 -0.37 -19.72
CA LYS A 499 -0.52 -0.28 -20.10
C LYS A 499 -0.30 0.38 -21.47
N LEU A 500 -1.36 0.51 -22.26
CA LEU A 500 -1.34 0.98 -23.65
C LEU A 500 -1.78 2.44 -23.77
N VAL A 501 -2.32 3.02 -22.70
CA VAL A 501 -2.86 4.38 -22.68
C VAL A 501 -1.71 5.37 -22.55
N ASN A 502 -1.64 6.31 -23.49
CA ASN A 502 -0.72 7.45 -23.44
C ASN A 502 -1.35 8.60 -22.66
N SER A 503 -2.58 8.94 -22.99
CA SER A 503 -3.36 10.01 -22.36
C SER A 503 -4.84 9.72 -22.49
N TRP A 504 -5.63 10.30 -21.60
CA TRP A 504 -7.09 10.28 -21.69
C TRP A 504 -7.64 11.65 -21.30
N ARG A 505 -8.81 11.99 -21.84
CA ARG A 505 -9.53 13.22 -21.55
C ARG A 505 -11.02 12.94 -21.48
N PHE A 506 -11.65 13.36 -20.40
CA PHE A 506 -13.10 13.33 -20.26
C PHE A 506 -13.68 14.72 -20.50
N ASP A 507 -14.67 14.81 -21.38
CA ASP A 507 -15.48 15.99 -21.60
C ASP A 507 -16.87 15.78 -20.96
N PRO A 508 -17.16 16.47 -19.84
CA PRO A 508 -18.43 16.31 -19.12
C PRO A 508 -19.62 16.96 -19.82
N GLU A 509 -19.41 17.95 -20.70
CA GLU A 509 -20.50 18.60 -21.43
C GLU A 509 -20.96 17.74 -22.61
N VAL A 510 -20.01 17.10 -23.29
CA VAL A 510 -20.28 16.20 -24.41
C VAL A 510 -20.54 14.76 -23.95
N GLY A 511 -20.24 14.43 -22.69
CA GLY A 511 -20.39 13.07 -22.15
C GLY A 511 -19.47 12.08 -22.85
N THR A 512 -18.23 12.47 -23.14
CA THR A 512 -17.33 11.67 -23.98
C THR A 512 -15.93 11.55 -23.35
N LEU A 513 -15.48 10.31 -23.18
CA LEU A 513 -14.13 9.96 -22.75
C LEU A 513 -13.29 9.56 -23.97
N GLN A 514 -12.28 10.37 -24.29
CA GLN A 514 -11.31 10.10 -25.34
C GLN A 514 -10.06 9.48 -24.73
N ILE A 515 -9.59 8.38 -25.31
CA ILE A 515 -8.40 7.65 -24.88
C ILE A 515 -7.45 7.56 -26.06
N GLN A 516 -6.23 8.04 -25.90
CA GLN A 516 -5.18 7.97 -26.91
C GLN A 516 -4.16 6.89 -26.54
N PHE A 517 -3.86 5.99 -27.47
CA PHE A 517 -2.89 4.91 -27.24
C PHE A 517 -1.46 5.36 -27.56
N SER A 518 -0.47 4.79 -26.86
CA SER A 518 0.95 5.08 -27.11
C SER A 518 1.43 4.56 -28.47
N ALA A 519 0.75 3.55 -29.01
CA ALA A 519 0.97 3.02 -30.35
C ALA A 519 -0.36 2.52 -30.95
N PRO A 520 -0.48 2.44 -32.29
CA PRO A 520 -1.65 1.85 -32.93
C PRO A 520 -1.90 0.40 -32.48
N GLN A 521 -3.10 0.10 -31.99
CA GLN A 521 -3.48 -1.21 -31.50
C GLN A 521 -4.05 -2.08 -32.61
N LYS A 522 -3.52 -3.31 -32.72
CA LYS A 522 -3.94 -4.33 -33.69
C LYS A 522 -4.48 -5.61 -33.04
N ALA A 523 -4.15 -5.83 -31.78
CA ALA A 523 -4.51 -7.02 -31.02
C ALA A 523 -5.64 -6.70 -30.02
N THR A 524 -6.21 -7.75 -29.42
CA THR A 524 -7.16 -7.59 -28.31
C THR A 524 -6.46 -6.91 -27.13
N PHE A 525 -7.14 -5.95 -26.51
CA PHE A 525 -6.65 -5.26 -25.32
C PHE A 525 -7.76 -5.01 -24.31
N ASP A 526 -7.34 -4.75 -23.07
CA ASP A 526 -8.22 -4.46 -21.95
C ASP A 526 -7.94 -3.05 -21.41
N LEU A 527 -9.00 -2.39 -20.94
CA LEU A 527 -8.98 -1.05 -20.37
C LEU A 527 -9.94 -1.00 -19.18
N ARG A 528 -9.51 -0.37 -18.08
CA ARG A 528 -10.36 -0.12 -16.92
C ARG A 528 -10.69 1.36 -16.83
N VAL A 529 -11.98 1.68 -16.65
CA VAL A 529 -12.45 3.04 -16.39
C VAL A 529 -13.09 3.07 -15.00
N ARG A 530 -12.77 4.11 -14.23
CA ARG A 530 -13.41 4.40 -12.95
C ARG A 530 -14.28 5.64 -13.10
N SER A 531 -15.47 5.59 -12.54
CA SER A 531 -16.40 6.69 -12.59
C SER A 531 -17.12 6.91 -11.27
N GLN A 532 -17.72 8.07 -11.11
CA GLN A 532 -18.56 8.41 -9.98
C GLN A 532 -19.80 9.14 -10.48
N GLN A 533 -20.94 8.85 -9.87
CA GLN A 533 -22.19 9.55 -10.13
C GLN A 533 -22.71 10.11 -8.81
N THR A 534 -23.05 11.40 -8.78
CA THR A 534 -23.55 12.05 -7.56
C THR A 534 -24.89 11.45 -7.13
N ALA A 535 -25.03 11.17 -5.85
CA ALA A 535 -26.25 10.67 -5.21
C ALA A 535 -26.62 11.50 -3.98
N GLY A 536 -27.83 11.31 -3.46
CA GLY A 536 -28.29 11.95 -2.22
C GLY A 536 -27.75 11.27 -0.96
N ALA A 537 -28.15 11.77 0.20
CA ALA A 537 -28.06 11.02 1.44
C ALA A 537 -29.02 9.83 1.41
N PHE A 538 -28.71 8.75 2.13
CA PHE A 538 -29.62 7.62 2.25
C PHE A 538 -30.91 8.01 3.00
N PRO A 539 -32.08 7.41 2.66
CA PRO A 539 -32.32 6.58 1.48
C PRO A 539 -32.44 7.42 0.19
N TYR A 540 -32.02 6.87 -0.96
CA TYR A 540 -32.21 7.53 -2.25
C TYR A 540 -32.56 6.56 -3.38
N GLU A 541 -33.19 7.09 -4.42
CA GLU A 541 -33.39 6.45 -5.71
C GLU A 541 -32.46 7.09 -6.75
N LYS A 542 -31.80 6.27 -7.58
CA LYS A 542 -30.92 6.76 -8.64
C LYS A 542 -30.98 5.90 -9.89
N THR A 543 -31.09 6.54 -11.04
CA THR A 543 -30.92 5.91 -12.35
C THR A 543 -29.47 6.01 -12.80
N LEU A 544 -28.88 4.85 -13.07
CA LEU A 544 -27.51 4.66 -13.52
C LEU A 544 -27.49 4.43 -15.03
N GLY A 545 -26.66 5.18 -15.73
CA GLY A 545 -26.38 4.94 -17.14
C GLY A 545 -25.21 3.96 -17.31
N LEU A 546 -25.25 3.17 -18.38
CA LEU A 546 -24.16 2.26 -18.76
C LEU A 546 -23.22 2.93 -19.76
N LEU A 547 -21.91 2.76 -19.58
CA LEU A 547 -20.91 3.26 -20.53
C LEU A 547 -21.01 2.48 -21.85
N GLY A 548 -20.77 3.15 -22.97
CA GLY A 548 -20.75 2.56 -24.31
C GLY A 548 -19.54 3.01 -25.12
N VAL A 549 -19.10 2.24 -26.11
CA VAL A 549 -17.99 2.60 -27.01
C VAL A 549 -18.53 3.16 -28.33
N ASN A 550 -18.02 4.32 -28.74
CA ASN A 550 -18.34 4.89 -30.03
C ASN A 550 -17.56 4.16 -31.15
N GLY A 551 -18.25 3.76 -32.21
CA GLY A 551 -17.63 3.16 -33.40
C GLY A 551 -17.43 1.63 -33.35
N ALA A 552 -17.83 0.96 -32.26
CA ALA A 552 -17.82 -0.50 -32.19
C ALA A 552 -18.87 -1.11 -33.16
N ALA A 553 -18.51 -2.21 -33.80
CA ALA A 553 -19.41 -2.97 -34.68
C ALA A 553 -20.49 -3.75 -33.90
N GLY A 554 -20.20 -4.06 -32.64
CA GLY A 554 -21.14 -4.69 -31.72
C GLY A 554 -20.66 -4.56 -30.28
N GLU A 555 -21.62 -4.46 -29.36
CA GLU A 555 -21.38 -4.30 -27.94
C GLU A 555 -22.16 -5.34 -27.15
N LEU A 556 -21.47 -5.98 -26.22
CA LEU A 556 -22.04 -6.88 -25.23
C LEU A 556 -21.59 -6.40 -23.86
N GLY A 557 -22.43 -6.54 -22.85
CA GLY A 557 -21.98 -6.21 -21.51
C GLY A 557 -22.72 -6.89 -20.38
N LEU A 558 -22.06 -6.88 -19.24
CA LEU A 558 -22.58 -7.30 -17.95
C LEU A 558 -22.64 -6.08 -17.03
N ALA A 559 -23.73 -5.93 -16.30
CA ALA A 559 -23.92 -4.88 -15.30
C ALA A 559 -24.19 -5.51 -13.93
N GLY A 560 -23.40 -5.16 -12.93
CA GLY A 560 -23.53 -5.64 -11.56
C GLY A 560 -23.83 -4.50 -10.60
N LEU A 561 -24.66 -4.78 -9.59
CA LEU A 561 -24.84 -3.92 -8.41
C LEU A 561 -24.18 -4.58 -7.21
N GLY A 562 -23.18 -3.94 -6.63
CA GLY A 562 -22.52 -4.41 -5.41
C GLY A 562 -22.79 -3.50 -4.22
N THR A 563 -23.11 -4.05 -3.06
CA THR A 563 -23.23 -3.26 -1.82
C THR A 563 -22.15 -3.65 -0.82
N SER A 564 -21.64 -2.67 -0.07
CA SER A 564 -20.86 -2.91 1.14
C SER A 564 -21.78 -3.46 2.24
N SER A 565 -21.19 -3.85 3.39
CA SER A 565 -21.95 -4.31 4.56
C SER A 565 -22.92 -3.28 5.13
N GLU A 566 -22.73 -2.00 4.80
CA GLU A 566 -23.43 -0.87 5.39
C GLU A 566 -24.57 -0.32 4.52
N VAL A 567 -24.66 -0.81 3.29
CA VAL A 567 -25.65 -0.36 2.31
C VAL A 567 -26.61 -1.51 2.00
N GLN A 568 -27.88 -1.24 2.16
CA GLN A 568 -28.96 -2.13 1.78
C GLN A 568 -29.47 -1.71 0.40
N LEU A 569 -29.54 -2.68 -0.52
CA LEU A 569 -30.21 -2.50 -1.81
C LEU A 569 -31.67 -2.91 -1.64
N ASP A 570 -32.59 -1.94 -1.66
CA ASP A 570 -34.00 -2.18 -1.43
C ASP A 570 -34.70 -2.69 -2.69
N ASN A 571 -34.43 -2.05 -3.83
CA ASN A 571 -34.97 -2.43 -5.13
C ASN A 571 -33.98 -2.11 -6.24
N ALA A 572 -34.10 -2.85 -7.35
CA ALA A 572 -33.39 -2.58 -8.59
C ALA A 572 -34.33 -2.88 -9.77
N SER A 573 -34.65 -1.85 -10.53
CA SER A 573 -35.44 -1.92 -11.75
C SER A 573 -34.53 -1.69 -12.97
N VAL A 574 -34.84 -2.37 -14.06
CA VAL A 574 -34.02 -2.33 -15.27
C VAL A 574 -34.86 -2.04 -16.50
N ASP A 575 -34.29 -1.31 -17.44
CA ASP A 575 -34.83 -1.13 -18.78
C ASP A 575 -33.81 -1.63 -19.82
N GLY A 576 -34.22 -2.58 -20.66
CA GLY A 576 -33.35 -3.18 -21.69
C GLY A 576 -32.25 -4.13 -21.18
N LEU A 577 -32.26 -4.53 -19.90
CA LEU A 577 -31.31 -5.48 -19.30
C LEU A 577 -32.01 -6.79 -18.89
N ALA A 578 -31.33 -7.92 -19.08
CA ALA A 578 -31.83 -9.23 -18.65
C ALA A 578 -31.09 -9.72 -17.41
N PRO A 579 -31.77 -10.18 -16.34
CA PRO A 579 -31.11 -10.69 -15.14
C PRO A 579 -30.32 -11.98 -15.42
N ILE A 580 -29.22 -12.17 -14.71
CA ILE A 580 -28.38 -13.38 -14.72
C ILE A 580 -28.07 -13.83 -13.29
N ASN A 581 -27.51 -15.02 -13.13
CA ASN A 581 -27.08 -15.49 -11.81
C ASN A 581 -25.85 -14.70 -11.34
N LEU A 582 -25.69 -14.55 -10.03
CA LEU A 582 -24.57 -13.82 -9.44
C LEU A 582 -23.22 -14.49 -9.72
N GLU A 583 -23.21 -15.82 -9.85
CA GLU A 583 -22.03 -16.62 -10.19
C GLU A 583 -21.54 -16.42 -11.63
N ASP A 584 -22.42 -15.96 -12.53
CA ASP A 584 -22.09 -15.62 -13.91
C ASP A 584 -21.42 -14.24 -14.01
N PHE A 585 -21.47 -13.42 -12.95
CA PHE A 585 -20.81 -12.13 -12.92
C PHE A 585 -19.34 -12.27 -12.48
N PRO A 586 -18.38 -11.64 -13.17
CA PRO A 586 -16.95 -11.76 -12.88
C PRO A 586 -16.57 -11.34 -11.45
N ALA A 587 -16.19 -12.32 -10.61
CA ALA A 587 -15.78 -12.07 -9.22
C ALA A 587 -14.54 -11.18 -9.10
N ALA A 588 -13.64 -11.22 -10.10
CA ALA A 588 -12.41 -10.42 -10.14
C ALA A 588 -12.69 -8.91 -10.06
N MET A 589 -13.83 -8.45 -10.57
CA MET A 589 -14.17 -7.03 -10.56
C MET A 589 -14.44 -6.54 -9.13
N ALA A 590 -15.31 -7.25 -8.40
CA ALA A 590 -15.61 -6.94 -7.01
C ALA A 590 -14.38 -7.10 -6.11
N GLN A 591 -13.58 -8.16 -6.31
CA GLN A 591 -12.33 -8.40 -5.58
C GLN A 591 -11.33 -7.26 -5.74
N SER A 592 -11.25 -6.64 -6.94
CA SER A 592 -10.29 -5.59 -7.21
C SER A 592 -10.54 -4.28 -6.44
N VAL A 593 -11.75 -4.09 -5.90
CA VAL A 593 -12.14 -2.91 -5.11
C VAL A 593 -12.55 -3.23 -3.68
N GLN A 594 -12.34 -4.48 -3.21
CA GLN A 594 -12.60 -4.86 -1.82
C GLN A 594 -11.76 -4.08 -0.80
N GLY A 595 -10.56 -3.64 -1.19
CA GLY A 595 -9.72 -2.79 -0.33
C GLY A 595 -10.29 -1.39 -0.11
N GLU A 596 -11.15 -0.92 -1.02
CA GLU A 596 -11.82 0.38 -0.93
C GLU A 596 -13.22 0.26 -0.31
N PHE A 597 -13.92 -0.85 -0.57
CA PHE A 597 -15.25 -1.12 -0.07
C PHE A 597 -15.26 -2.41 0.77
N ALA A 598 -15.15 -2.24 2.09
CA ALA A 598 -15.18 -3.36 3.03
C ALA A 598 -16.49 -4.16 2.91
N GLY A 599 -16.38 -5.49 2.88
CA GLY A 599 -17.55 -6.38 2.80
C GLY A 599 -18.34 -6.30 1.49
N LEU A 600 -17.76 -5.76 0.41
CA LEU A 600 -18.43 -5.62 -0.88
C LEU A 600 -18.90 -6.98 -1.43
N THR A 601 -20.19 -7.06 -1.75
CA THR A 601 -20.84 -8.23 -2.33
C THR A 601 -21.77 -7.84 -3.48
N VAL A 602 -21.71 -8.56 -4.59
CA VAL A 602 -22.62 -8.35 -5.73
C VAL A 602 -24.00 -8.89 -5.36
N ARG A 603 -25.03 -8.02 -5.44
CA ARG A 603 -26.42 -8.31 -5.05
C ARG A 603 -27.33 -8.58 -6.24
N ARG A 604 -27.05 -7.94 -7.38
CA ARG A 604 -27.75 -8.12 -8.66
C ARG A 604 -26.77 -8.12 -9.80
N ALA A 605 -27.06 -8.91 -10.83
CA ALA A 605 -26.27 -8.96 -12.05
C ALA A 605 -27.22 -9.07 -13.26
N TYR A 606 -26.85 -8.40 -14.34
CA TYR A 606 -27.61 -8.33 -15.57
C TYR A 606 -26.69 -8.44 -16.79
N ARG A 607 -27.25 -8.88 -17.92
CA ARG A 607 -26.61 -8.88 -19.23
C ARG A 607 -27.38 -7.98 -20.21
N TYR A 608 -26.67 -7.39 -21.15
CA TYR A 608 -27.26 -6.58 -22.21
C TYR A 608 -26.47 -6.67 -23.52
N SER A 609 -27.11 -6.26 -24.61
CA SER A 609 -26.53 -6.18 -25.95
C SER A 609 -26.87 -4.82 -26.57
N GLY A 610 -25.87 -4.13 -27.13
CA GLY A 610 -26.01 -2.76 -27.61
C GLY A 610 -26.14 -1.72 -26.49
N ARG A 611 -26.71 -0.56 -26.79
CA ARG A 611 -26.93 0.49 -25.79
C ARG A 611 -28.23 0.23 -25.00
N ALA A 612 -28.10 -0.21 -23.76
CA ALA A 612 -29.22 -0.35 -22.83
C ALA A 612 -29.54 0.99 -22.14
N SER A 613 -30.81 1.18 -21.77
CA SER A 613 -31.38 2.48 -21.36
C SER A 613 -30.99 2.91 -19.94
N GLY A 614 -30.68 1.96 -19.05
CA GLY A 614 -30.19 2.25 -17.71
C GLY A 614 -30.70 1.30 -16.62
N LEU A 615 -30.20 1.50 -15.41
CA LEU A 615 -30.45 0.70 -14.22
C LEU A 615 -30.87 1.60 -13.06
N THR A 616 -32.12 1.52 -12.62
CA THR A 616 -32.62 2.32 -11.49
C THR A 616 -32.53 1.51 -10.21
N LEU A 617 -31.92 2.07 -9.17
CA LEU A 617 -31.79 1.43 -7.86
C LEU A 617 -32.36 2.31 -6.76
N THR A 618 -32.84 1.67 -5.70
CA THR A 618 -33.12 2.32 -4.41
C THR A 618 -32.20 1.72 -3.35
N ALA A 619 -31.46 2.58 -2.65
CA ALA A 619 -30.51 2.18 -1.62
C ALA A 619 -30.76 2.92 -0.30
N SER A 620 -30.57 2.21 0.80
CA SER A 620 -30.72 2.72 2.17
C SER A 620 -29.52 2.33 3.03
N ALA A 621 -29.33 3.05 4.14
CA ALA A 621 -28.33 2.69 5.12
C ALA A 621 -28.83 1.50 5.96
N VAL A 622 -27.96 0.51 6.18
CA VAL A 622 -28.25 -0.57 7.13
C VAL A 622 -28.36 0.03 8.53
N GLN A 623 -29.49 -0.20 9.21
CA GLN A 623 -29.65 0.24 10.59
C GLN A 623 -28.76 -0.59 11.53
N PRO A 624 -28.02 0.05 12.45
CA PRO A 624 -27.21 -0.66 13.43
C PRO A 624 -28.11 -1.41 14.43
N ASP A 625 -27.73 -2.65 14.80
CA ASP A 625 -28.30 -3.35 15.96
C ASP A 625 -27.35 -3.15 17.14
N ILE A 626 -27.78 -2.32 18.10
CA ILE A 626 -27.00 -1.90 19.26
C ILE A 626 -27.61 -2.56 20.50
N ARG A 627 -26.83 -3.41 21.16
CA ARG A 627 -27.24 -4.06 22.40
C ARG A 627 -26.39 -3.55 23.53
N ILE A 628 -27.03 -3.01 24.56
CA ILE A 628 -26.38 -2.49 25.76
C ILE A 628 -26.58 -3.47 26.91
N THR A 629 -25.48 -3.79 27.58
CA THR A 629 -25.51 -4.40 28.90
C THR A 629 -24.89 -3.44 29.90
N SER A 630 -25.68 -2.99 30.89
CA SER A 630 -25.24 -2.03 31.90
C SER A 630 -25.01 -2.68 33.27
N SER A 631 -23.99 -2.21 33.98
CA SER A 631 -23.73 -2.55 35.38
C SER A 631 -23.59 -1.25 36.17
N GLN A 632 -24.62 -0.93 36.94
CA GLN A 632 -24.77 0.33 37.65
C GLN A 632 -24.53 0.15 39.14
N ARG A 633 -23.77 1.06 39.76
CA ARG A 633 -23.58 1.15 41.20
C ARG A 633 -23.94 2.55 41.66
N LEU A 634 -24.89 2.64 42.57
CA LEU A 634 -25.40 3.87 43.10
C LEU A 634 -25.10 3.92 44.60
N SER A 635 -24.18 4.80 44.99
CA SER A 635 -23.88 5.10 46.40
C SER A 635 -24.77 6.25 46.86
N LEU A 636 -25.48 6.05 47.98
CA LEU A 636 -26.40 7.02 48.55
C LEU A 636 -25.88 7.50 49.90
N GLY A 637 -25.30 8.70 49.93
CA GLY A 637 -24.88 9.40 51.14
C GLY A 637 -25.84 10.50 51.56
N GLU A 638 -25.61 11.04 52.76
CA GLU A 638 -26.34 12.20 53.27
C GLU A 638 -26.03 13.47 52.46
N ASP A 639 -24.75 13.69 52.16
CA ASP A 639 -24.26 14.92 51.51
C ASP A 639 -24.07 14.77 49.99
N ARG A 640 -23.78 13.55 49.50
CA ARG A 640 -23.47 13.28 48.08
C ARG A 640 -24.07 11.95 47.63
N SER A 641 -24.61 11.93 46.41
CA SER A 641 -24.94 10.69 45.71
C SER A 641 -24.00 10.49 44.52
N VAL A 642 -23.59 9.24 44.26
CA VAL A 642 -22.67 8.91 43.16
C VAL A 642 -23.21 7.71 42.40
N LEU A 643 -23.40 7.87 41.09
CA LEU A 643 -23.84 6.83 40.17
C LEU A 643 -22.72 6.48 39.19
N LEU A 644 -22.20 5.25 39.32
CA LEU A 644 -21.21 4.67 38.42
C LEU A 644 -21.92 3.72 37.45
N VAL A 645 -21.86 4.01 36.15
CA VAL A 645 -22.49 3.21 35.10
C VAL A 645 -21.40 2.65 34.18
N ASN A 646 -21.23 1.33 34.21
CA ASN A 646 -20.43 0.63 33.22
C ASN A 646 -21.34 0.14 32.09
N LEU A 647 -21.15 0.65 30.89
CA LEU A 647 -21.89 0.30 29.69
C LEU A 647 -21.03 -0.59 28.79
N ALA A 648 -21.52 -1.79 28.48
CA ALA A 648 -20.96 -2.64 27.43
C ALA A 648 -21.89 -2.62 26.22
N ALA A 649 -21.47 -1.95 25.14
CA ALA A 649 -22.19 -1.87 23.88
C ALA A 649 -21.68 -2.93 22.90
N ARG A 650 -22.59 -3.72 22.34
CA ARG A 650 -22.32 -4.59 21.18
C ARG A 650 -23.05 -4.00 19.98
N ILE A 651 -22.27 -3.43 19.06
CA ILE A 651 -22.73 -2.77 17.83
C ILE A 651 -22.51 -3.74 16.67
N THR A 652 -23.57 -4.06 15.94
CA THR A 652 -23.52 -4.99 14.80
C THR A 652 -24.29 -4.44 13.60
N ARG A 653 -24.08 -5.06 12.42
CA ARG A 653 -24.66 -4.71 11.12
C ARG A 653 -24.13 -3.43 10.48
N ALA A 654 -24.04 -2.35 11.25
CA ALA A 654 -23.47 -1.09 10.82
C ALA A 654 -22.78 -0.39 11.99
N GLY A 655 -21.62 0.23 11.73
CA GLY A 655 -20.93 1.01 12.76
C GLY A 655 -21.58 2.37 13.00
N VAL A 656 -21.45 2.90 14.22
CA VAL A 656 -21.95 4.22 14.62
C VAL A 656 -20.83 5.17 15.00
N PHE A 657 -21.12 6.47 14.93
CA PHE A 657 -20.16 7.54 15.30
C PHE A 657 -20.45 8.14 16.68
N LYS A 658 -21.68 7.98 17.19
CA LYS A 658 -22.09 8.50 18.48
C LYS A 658 -23.07 7.58 19.17
N LEU A 659 -23.12 7.68 20.49
CA LEU A 659 -24.18 7.17 21.36
C LEU A 659 -24.63 8.32 22.26
N SER A 660 -25.88 8.34 22.70
CA SER A 660 -26.40 9.40 23.56
C SER A 660 -27.34 8.89 24.64
N PHE A 661 -27.38 9.60 25.76
CA PHE A 661 -28.35 9.38 26.84
C PHE A 661 -28.80 10.72 27.41
N VAL A 662 -29.99 10.74 28.01
CA VAL A 662 -30.49 11.91 28.75
C VAL A 662 -29.84 11.91 30.14
N LEU A 663 -29.24 13.04 30.53
CA LEU A 663 -28.68 13.24 31.86
C LEU A 663 -29.81 13.21 32.89
N PRO A 664 -29.79 12.30 33.88
CA PRO A 664 -30.85 12.26 34.88
C PRO A 664 -30.88 13.53 35.73
N GLU A 665 -32.08 14.00 36.07
CA GLU A 665 -32.26 15.18 36.91
C GLU A 665 -31.50 15.08 38.24
N GLY A 666 -30.90 16.20 38.65
CA GLY A 666 -30.14 16.30 39.91
C GLY A 666 -28.77 15.65 39.90
N LEU A 667 -28.32 15.09 38.76
CA LEU A 667 -26.98 14.56 38.56
C LEU A 667 -26.20 15.39 37.54
N GLU A 668 -24.89 15.51 37.78
CA GLU A 668 -23.91 16.11 36.88
C GLU A 668 -22.88 15.06 36.44
N VAL A 669 -22.29 15.26 35.25
CA VAL A 669 -21.25 14.38 34.72
C VAL A 669 -19.90 14.71 35.37
N GLU A 670 -19.36 13.80 36.17
CA GLU A 670 -18.03 13.94 36.77
C GLU A 670 -16.94 13.46 35.80
N SER A 671 -17.17 12.33 35.12
CA SER A 671 -16.28 11.83 34.08
C SER A 671 -16.95 10.79 33.19
N ILE A 672 -16.57 10.77 31.92
CA ILE A 672 -16.91 9.70 30.98
C ILE A 672 -15.61 9.23 30.32
N THR A 673 -15.36 7.94 30.41
CA THR A 673 -14.20 7.30 29.77
C THR A 673 -14.64 6.07 28.99
N GLY A 674 -13.85 5.64 28.02
CA GLY A 674 -14.16 4.45 27.25
C GLY A 674 -13.10 4.14 26.19
N ASN A 675 -13.04 2.88 25.76
CA ASN A 675 -12.05 2.45 24.77
C ASN A 675 -12.28 3.09 23.40
N ALA A 676 -13.55 3.24 23.01
CA ALA A 676 -13.99 3.80 21.74
C ALA A 676 -14.31 5.31 21.81
N LEU A 677 -14.30 5.92 23.00
CA LEU A 677 -14.65 7.32 23.21
C LEU A 677 -13.54 8.26 22.73
N SER A 678 -13.89 9.27 21.93
CA SER A 678 -13.02 10.40 21.59
C SER A 678 -13.20 11.53 22.60
N HIS A 679 -14.43 12.02 22.73
CA HIS A 679 -14.84 13.08 23.65
C HIS A 679 -16.34 12.97 23.87
N TRP A 680 -16.87 13.73 24.82
CA TRP A 680 -18.31 13.83 25.05
C TRP A 680 -18.72 15.29 25.10
N THR A 681 -19.99 15.55 24.81
CA THR A 681 -20.63 16.87 24.87
C THR A 681 -22.00 16.74 25.51
N ASP A 682 -22.39 17.70 26.31
CA ASP A 682 -23.74 17.88 26.82
C ASP A 682 -24.41 19.06 26.10
N ILE A 683 -25.64 18.85 25.63
CA ILE A 683 -26.42 19.86 24.90
C ILE A 683 -27.83 19.85 25.48
N GLU A 684 -28.37 21.02 25.79
CA GLU A 684 -29.78 21.20 26.14
C GLU A 684 -30.67 20.95 24.90
N ASP A 685 -31.58 19.99 25.00
CA ASP A 685 -32.54 19.60 23.96
C ASP A 685 -33.96 19.67 24.56
N GLY A 686 -34.53 20.88 24.54
CA GLY A 686 -35.80 21.17 25.22
C GLY A 686 -35.63 21.27 26.73
N ASP A 687 -36.38 20.46 27.48
CA ASP A 687 -36.30 20.38 28.95
C ASP A 687 -35.21 19.39 29.43
N ASP A 688 -34.65 18.59 28.51
CA ASP A 688 -33.66 17.54 28.81
C ASP A 688 -32.23 17.96 28.44
N THR A 689 -31.25 17.62 29.27
CA THR A 689 -29.82 17.71 28.90
C THR A 689 -29.38 16.38 28.29
N VAL A 690 -28.97 16.39 27.02
CA VAL A 690 -28.54 15.18 26.29
C VAL A 690 -27.02 15.10 26.26
N VAL A 691 -26.48 14.04 26.85
CA VAL A 691 -25.05 13.72 26.79
C VAL A 691 -24.78 12.86 25.56
N THR A 692 -23.95 13.37 24.65
CA THR A 692 -23.51 12.68 23.44
C THR A 692 -22.06 12.21 23.58
N LEU A 693 -21.85 10.91 23.44
CA LEU A 693 -20.55 10.25 23.41
C LEU A 693 -20.07 10.18 21.96
N HIS A 694 -19.08 11.01 21.58
CA HIS A 694 -18.47 10.97 20.25
C HIS A 694 -17.39 9.90 20.20
N LEU A 695 -17.49 9.00 19.23
CA LEU A 695 -16.57 7.86 19.08
C LEU A 695 -15.35 8.24 18.23
N LYS A 696 -14.21 7.57 18.43
CA LYS A 696 -12.94 7.83 17.70
C LYS A 696 -13.04 7.66 16.19
N GLY A 697 -14.08 6.99 15.72
CA GLY A 697 -14.39 6.75 14.33
C GLY A 697 -15.67 5.91 14.23
N LYS A 698 -15.93 5.37 13.04
CA LYS A 698 -17.06 4.47 12.82
C LYS A 698 -16.85 3.17 13.59
N THR A 699 -17.50 3.03 14.73
CA THR A 699 -17.25 1.93 15.67
C THR A 699 -18.24 0.80 15.42
N GLU A 700 -17.73 -0.39 15.11
CA GLU A 700 -18.46 -1.66 15.04
C GLU A 700 -17.82 -2.67 16.00
N GLY A 701 -18.61 -3.61 16.54
CA GLY A 701 -18.15 -4.60 17.50
C GLY A 701 -18.41 -4.20 18.95
N ASN A 702 -17.50 -4.56 19.86
CA ASN A 702 -17.67 -4.32 21.29
C ASN A 702 -17.03 -2.99 21.71
N ALA A 703 -17.80 -2.11 22.35
CA ALA A 703 -17.35 -0.88 22.97
C ALA A 703 -17.71 -0.86 24.46
N GLN A 704 -16.86 -0.27 25.28
CA GLN A 704 -17.05 -0.16 26.73
C GLN A 704 -16.89 1.29 27.16
N PHE A 705 -17.84 1.75 27.99
CA PHE A 705 -17.85 3.09 28.55
C PHE A 705 -18.07 3.01 30.06
N GLN A 706 -17.40 3.89 30.79
CA GLN A 706 -17.61 4.12 32.20
C GLN A 706 -18.05 5.57 32.36
N VAL A 707 -19.29 5.76 32.83
CA VAL A 707 -19.92 7.04 33.09
C VAL A 707 -20.03 7.20 34.60
N ASN A 708 -19.46 8.27 35.13
CA ASN A 708 -19.52 8.61 36.54
C ASN A 708 -20.34 9.89 36.68
N LEU A 709 -21.46 9.79 37.38
CA LEU A 709 -22.36 10.90 37.66
C LEU A 709 -22.39 11.16 39.17
N ALA A 710 -22.51 12.42 39.56
CA ALA A 710 -22.60 12.83 40.96
C ALA A 710 -23.70 13.87 41.15
N GLY A 711 -24.34 13.85 42.30
CA GLY A 711 -25.37 14.81 42.65
C GLY A 711 -25.47 15.05 44.15
N ALA A 712 -26.48 15.83 44.53
CA ALA A 712 -26.78 16.08 45.93
C ALA A 712 -27.10 14.77 46.67
N GLY A 713 -26.74 14.72 47.96
CA GLY A 713 -27.12 13.63 48.85
C GLY A 713 -28.59 13.71 49.29
N LEU A 714 -29.02 12.73 50.08
CA LEU A 714 -30.41 12.56 50.50
C LEU A 714 -30.74 13.30 51.82
N GLU A 715 -30.29 14.54 51.97
CA GLU A 715 -30.39 15.24 53.26
C GLU A 715 -31.85 15.52 53.69
N LYS A 716 -32.76 15.77 52.73
CA LYS A 716 -34.16 16.16 53.00
C LYS A 716 -35.17 15.40 52.14
N THR A 717 -34.83 14.17 51.78
CA THR A 717 -35.59 13.38 50.81
C THR A 717 -36.26 12.21 51.52
N GLU A 718 -37.59 12.21 51.63
CA GLU A 718 -38.36 11.08 52.20
C GLU A 718 -38.68 10.00 51.17
N SER A 719 -38.88 10.40 49.90
CA SER A 719 -39.14 9.48 48.79
C SER A 719 -38.28 9.89 47.60
N TRP A 720 -37.63 8.92 46.98
CA TRP A 720 -36.62 9.17 45.96
C TRP A 720 -36.76 8.21 44.78
N GLN A 721 -36.79 8.78 43.58
CA GLN A 721 -36.79 8.01 42.33
C GLN A 721 -35.35 7.75 41.89
N VAL A 722 -35.05 6.50 41.55
CA VAL A 722 -33.71 6.13 41.11
C VAL A 722 -33.42 6.75 39.73
N PRO A 723 -32.30 7.48 39.57
CA PRO A 723 -31.84 8.01 38.30
C PRO A 723 -31.59 6.89 37.28
N ARG A 724 -32.06 7.12 36.04
CA ARG A 724 -31.99 6.13 34.96
C ARG A 724 -31.12 6.65 33.82
N VAL A 725 -30.09 5.89 33.47
CA VAL A 725 -29.29 6.11 32.26
C VAL A 725 -29.68 5.08 31.21
N THR A 726 -30.28 5.53 30.11
CA THR A 726 -30.73 4.70 28.98
C THR A 726 -30.14 5.24 27.69
N ILE A 727 -29.56 4.38 26.86
CA ILE A 727 -28.94 4.80 25.59
C ILE A 727 -30.01 4.91 24.51
N ARG A 728 -30.16 6.10 23.91
CA ARG A 728 -31.23 6.41 22.93
C ARG A 728 -31.14 5.54 21.68
N GLU A 729 -29.95 5.21 21.22
CA GLU A 729 -29.71 4.40 20.02
C GLU A 729 -29.77 2.89 20.28
N ALA A 730 -29.99 2.44 21.53
CA ALA A 730 -30.01 1.02 21.86
C ALA A 730 -31.28 0.32 21.33
N THR A 731 -31.09 -0.76 20.56
CA THR A 731 -32.19 -1.65 20.14
C THR A 731 -32.68 -2.51 21.31
N LYS A 732 -31.77 -2.90 22.20
CA LYS A 732 -32.09 -3.64 23.42
C LYS A 732 -31.13 -3.25 24.54
N GLU A 733 -31.67 -3.01 25.72
CA GLU A 733 -30.90 -2.72 26.92
C GLU A 733 -31.31 -3.63 28.06
N ASN A 734 -30.32 -4.16 28.78
CA ASN A 734 -30.50 -4.92 30.01
C ASN A 734 -29.32 -4.71 30.95
N GLY A 735 -29.43 -5.14 32.20
CA GLY A 735 -28.34 -4.89 33.13
C GLY A 735 -28.58 -5.28 34.57
N GLN A 736 -27.74 -4.73 35.43
CA GLN A 736 -27.84 -4.86 36.87
C GLN A 736 -27.62 -3.51 37.53
N LEU A 737 -28.36 -3.27 38.61
CA LEU A 737 -28.24 -2.08 39.44
C LEU A 737 -28.01 -2.50 40.89
N PHE A 738 -26.99 -1.91 41.50
CA PHE A 738 -26.68 -2.06 42.92
C PHE A 738 -26.89 -0.72 43.61
N ILE A 739 -27.69 -0.73 44.67
CA ILE A 739 -27.96 0.43 45.50
C ILE A 739 -27.27 0.21 46.83
N ILE A 740 -26.37 1.12 47.16
CA ILE A 740 -25.45 1.03 48.28
C ILE A 740 -25.75 2.22 49.20
N PRO A 741 -26.66 2.07 50.16
CA PRO A 741 -26.89 3.11 51.16
C PRO A 741 -25.67 3.23 52.07
N GLU A 742 -25.23 4.45 52.32
CA GLU A 742 -24.20 4.74 53.31
C GLU A 742 -24.74 4.60 54.74
N GLN A 743 -23.82 4.56 55.71
CA GLN A 743 -24.17 4.38 57.12
C GLN A 743 -25.06 5.55 57.62
N GLY A 744 -26.18 5.19 58.24
CA GLY A 744 -27.20 6.15 58.72
C GLY A 744 -28.40 6.31 57.80
N ILE A 745 -28.36 5.70 56.60
CA ILE A 745 -29.47 5.68 55.64
C ILE A 745 -30.01 4.25 55.51
N ARG A 746 -31.33 4.12 55.58
CA ARG A 746 -32.08 2.92 55.20
C ARG A 746 -33.00 3.26 54.05
N VAL A 747 -33.11 2.36 53.09
CA VAL A 747 -33.99 2.52 51.93
C VAL A 747 -34.97 1.35 51.86
N TYR A 748 -36.23 1.67 51.65
CA TYR A 748 -37.30 0.68 51.48
C TYR A 748 -37.92 0.84 50.10
N MET A 749 -38.03 -0.27 49.37
CA MET A 749 -38.60 -0.26 48.02
C MET A 749 -40.07 0.15 48.08
N LYS A 750 -40.45 1.12 47.25
CA LYS A 750 -41.83 1.59 47.13
C LYS A 750 -42.48 1.06 45.87
N ASP A 751 -42.01 1.53 44.71
CA ASP A 751 -42.52 1.10 43.41
C ASP A 751 -41.42 0.45 42.57
N ARG A 752 -41.81 -0.53 41.74
CA ARG A 752 -40.93 -1.15 40.76
C ARG A 752 -41.67 -1.53 39.47
N GLU A 753 -41.04 -1.23 38.34
CA GLU A 753 -41.49 -1.63 37.01
C GLU A 753 -40.27 -1.95 36.13
N GLY A 754 -40.34 -3.02 35.33
CA GLY A 754 -39.22 -3.43 34.46
C GLY A 754 -37.96 -3.93 35.17
N VAL A 755 -38.01 -4.13 36.50
CA VAL A 755 -36.89 -4.62 37.33
C VAL A 755 -37.27 -5.84 38.16
N SER A 756 -36.28 -6.69 38.46
CA SER A 756 -36.43 -7.82 39.39
C SER A 756 -35.35 -7.78 40.46
N GLN A 757 -35.71 -8.09 41.70
CA GLN A 757 -34.76 -8.08 42.82
C GLN A 757 -33.86 -9.33 42.79
N LEU A 758 -32.58 -9.13 43.06
CA LEU A 758 -31.56 -10.17 43.18
C LEU A 758 -31.08 -10.27 44.64
N ASP A 759 -30.57 -11.43 45.02
CA ASP A 759 -29.83 -11.59 46.28
C ASP A 759 -28.41 -11.01 46.12
N PRO A 760 -28.02 -9.97 46.90
CA PRO A 760 -26.68 -9.38 46.84
C PRO A 760 -25.55 -10.40 47.04
N LYS A 761 -25.78 -11.46 47.83
CA LYS A 761 -24.79 -12.51 48.09
C LYS A 761 -24.51 -13.34 46.84
N GLN A 762 -25.53 -13.55 46.00
CA GLN A 762 -25.37 -14.25 44.71
C GLN A 762 -24.63 -13.38 43.69
N ALA A 763 -24.63 -12.06 43.86
CA ALA A 763 -23.89 -11.09 43.05
C ALA A 763 -22.48 -10.78 43.57
N GLY A 764 -22.01 -11.49 44.61
CA GLY A 764 -20.66 -11.36 45.16
C GLY A 764 -20.44 -10.15 46.07
N ILE A 765 -21.50 -9.42 46.44
CA ILE A 765 -21.42 -8.26 47.33
C ILE A 765 -21.76 -8.70 48.76
N ARG A 766 -20.90 -8.35 49.73
CA ARG A 766 -21.04 -8.73 51.14
C ARG A 766 -21.37 -7.57 52.07
N ASP A 767 -21.49 -6.37 51.54
CA ASP A 767 -21.79 -5.17 52.32
C ASP A 767 -23.23 -5.23 52.86
N ARG A 768 -23.41 -4.79 54.11
CA ARG A 768 -24.71 -4.78 54.78
C ARG A 768 -25.58 -3.67 54.20
N GLY A 769 -26.84 -3.96 53.91
CA GLY A 769 -27.81 -2.96 53.42
C GLY A 769 -27.84 -2.76 51.90
N VAL A 770 -26.99 -3.44 51.14
CA VAL A 770 -27.00 -3.34 49.66
C VAL A 770 -28.24 -4.01 49.09
N LEU A 771 -28.89 -3.32 48.14
CA LEU A 771 -29.97 -3.87 47.33
C LEU A 771 -29.45 -4.13 45.91
N ALA A 772 -29.82 -5.28 45.35
CA ALA A 772 -29.41 -5.68 44.01
C ALA A 772 -30.63 -5.90 43.12
N PHE A 773 -30.55 -5.42 41.89
CA PHE A 773 -31.63 -5.51 40.91
C PHE A 773 -31.09 -5.95 39.56
N ARG A 774 -31.89 -6.73 38.83
CA ARG A 774 -31.71 -7.00 37.41
C ARG A 774 -32.66 -6.13 36.62
N LEU A 775 -32.09 -5.37 35.70
CA LEU A 775 -32.80 -4.49 34.75
C LEU A 775 -33.18 -5.34 33.53
N LEU A 776 -34.48 -5.47 33.26
CA LEU A 776 -35.00 -6.36 32.21
C LEU A 776 -35.06 -5.69 30.83
N GLN A 777 -35.26 -4.38 30.84
CA GLN A 777 -35.43 -3.50 29.68
C GLN A 777 -34.90 -2.10 30.02
N GLY A 778 -34.82 -1.18 29.04
CA GLY A 778 -34.22 0.15 29.22
C GLY A 778 -35.15 1.22 29.82
N ASP A 779 -36.45 1.00 29.85
CA ASP A 779 -37.51 1.92 30.30
C ASP A 779 -38.02 1.61 31.72
N TRP A 780 -37.16 1.02 32.56
CA TRP A 780 -37.50 0.64 33.92
C TRP A 780 -37.77 1.83 34.85
N MET A 781 -38.47 1.57 35.96
CA MET A 781 -38.76 2.53 37.03
C MET A 781 -38.56 1.88 38.40
N LEU A 782 -37.93 2.61 39.32
CA LEU A 782 -37.67 2.16 40.69
C LEU A 782 -37.68 3.36 41.63
N SER A 783 -38.44 3.28 42.73
CA SER A 783 -38.52 4.31 43.76
C SER A 783 -38.33 3.71 45.16
N PHE A 784 -37.77 4.51 46.07
CA PHE A 784 -37.53 4.14 47.45
C PHE A 784 -38.04 5.20 48.41
N ASP A 785 -38.53 4.76 49.56
CA ASP A 785 -38.64 5.61 50.74
C ASP A 785 -37.33 5.55 51.54
N VAL A 786 -36.88 6.71 52.02
CA VAL A 786 -35.58 6.90 52.66
C VAL A 786 -35.81 7.21 54.14
N GLU A 787 -35.29 6.36 55.02
CA GLU A 787 -35.34 6.51 56.47
C GLU A 787 -33.95 6.78 57.03
N ARG A 788 -33.85 7.78 57.90
CA ARG A 788 -32.61 8.11 58.62
C ARG A 788 -32.61 7.39 59.96
N VAL A 789 -31.45 6.84 60.31
CA VAL A 789 -31.27 6.16 61.60
C VAL A 789 -30.50 7.07 62.54
N ASP A 790 -30.96 7.22 63.78
CA ASP A 790 -30.23 7.98 64.79
C ASP A 790 -28.91 7.26 65.20
N PRO A 791 -27.85 8.01 65.54
CA PRO A 791 -26.61 7.44 66.04
C PRO A 791 -26.83 6.71 67.36
N TRP A 792 -26.19 5.55 67.52
CA TRP A 792 -26.13 4.84 68.80
C TRP A 792 -24.75 5.03 69.41
N ILE A 793 -24.66 5.76 70.51
CA ILE A 793 -23.40 6.14 71.15
C ILE A 793 -23.27 5.42 72.49
N GLN A 794 -22.15 4.75 72.68
CA GLN A 794 -21.71 4.26 74.00
C GLN A 794 -20.45 5.01 74.42
N ALA A 795 -20.36 5.47 75.66
CA ALA A 795 -19.18 6.14 76.19
C ALA A 795 -18.70 5.46 77.47
N VAL A 796 -17.41 5.16 77.52
CA VAL A 796 -16.74 4.70 78.73
C VAL A 796 -15.65 5.68 79.08
N PHE A 797 -15.62 6.19 80.30
CA PHE A 797 -14.65 7.22 80.68
C PHE A 797 -13.94 6.92 81.99
N LEU A 798 -12.74 7.47 82.13
CA LEU A 798 -11.95 7.50 83.36
C LEU A 798 -11.59 8.95 83.66
N GLN A 799 -11.93 9.43 84.85
CA GLN A 799 -11.60 10.76 85.32
C GLN A 799 -10.65 10.65 86.52
N ASP A 800 -9.42 11.12 86.33
CA ASP A 800 -8.41 11.21 87.38
C ASP A 800 -8.42 12.60 88.01
N ALA A 801 -8.75 12.68 89.29
CA ALA A 801 -8.75 13.88 90.11
C ALA A 801 -7.49 13.90 90.99
N SER A 802 -6.56 14.79 90.65
CA SER A 802 -5.33 15.03 91.40
C SER A 802 -5.47 16.26 92.30
N ILE A 803 -5.57 16.02 93.61
CA ILE A 803 -5.80 17.06 94.62
C ILE A 803 -4.45 17.66 95.04
N ARG A 804 -4.33 18.99 94.91
CA ARG A 804 -3.21 19.82 95.37
C ARG A 804 -3.72 20.88 96.34
N GLN A 805 -2.81 21.53 97.04
CA GLN A 805 -3.14 22.68 97.87
C GLN A 805 -3.77 23.79 97.02
N GLY A 806 -5.01 24.19 97.33
CA GLY A 806 -5.75 25.24 96.64
C GLY A 806 -6.39 24.90 95.28
N MET A 807 -6.20 23.69 94.73
CA MET A 807 -6.79 23.31 93.44
C MET A 807 -6.90 21.79 93.24
N VAL A 808 -7.85 21.36 92.43
CA VAL A 808 -7.94 19.98 91.92
C VAL A 808 -7.70 19.99 90.41
N LYS A 809 -6.72 19.21 89.95
CA LYS A 809 -6.47 18.98 88.52
C LYS A 809 -7.22 17.74 88.08
N TYR A 810 -7.96 17.85 86.99
CA TYR A 810 -8.72 16.77 86.40
C TYR A 810 -8.14 16.39 85.04
N LEU A 811 -7.98 15.09 84.84
CA LEU A 811 -7.69 14.50 83.54
C LEU A 811 -8.75 13.43 83.25
N GLY A 812 -9.61 13.69 82.28
CA GLY A 812 -10.63 12.76 81.81
C GLY A 812 -10.22 12.12 80.49
N VAL A 813 -10.35 10.81 80.37
CA VAL A 813 -10.23 10.08 79.10
C VAL A 813 -11.58 9.44 78.80
N LEU A 814 -12.18 9.78 77.67
CA LEU A 814 -13.46 9.27 77.20
C LEU A 814 -13.24 8.42 75.94
N GLU A 815 -13.70 7.18 75.97
CA GLU A 815 -13.77 6.29 74.81
C GLU A 815 -15.22 6.16 74.35
N TYR A 816 -15.49 6.71 73.17
CA TYR A 816 -16.76 6.59 72.47
C TYR A 816 -16.74 5.38 71.52
N GLN A 817 -17.85 4.66 71.45
CA GLN A 817 -18.19 3.70 70.41
C GLN A 817 -19.47 4.21 69.73
N ILE A 818 -19.31 4.75 68.53
CA ILE A 818 -20.39 5.35 67.73
C ILE A 818 -20.83 4.34 66.68
N GLU A 819 -22.13 4.02 66.64
CA GLU A 819 -22.73 3.07 65.71
C GLU A 819 -23.92 3.69 64.97
N ASN A 820 -24.38 3.04 63.90
CA ASN A 820 -25.42 3.47 62.97
C ASN A 820 -25.08 4.70 62.12
N THR A 821 -24.80 5.85 62.73
CA THR A 821 -24.67 7.15 62.04
C THR A 821 -23.46 7.91 62.54
N SER A 822 -22.74 8.56 61.61
CA SER A 822 -21.50 9.28 61.91
C SER A 822 -21.78 10.69 62.48
N LEU A 823 -20.94 11.13 63.42
CA LEU A 823 -21.10 12.38 64.17
C LEU A 823 -19.93 13.34 63.97
N LYS A 824 -20.21 14.64 63.87
CA LYS A 824 -19.20 15.71 63.79
C LYS A 824 -18.99 16.47 65.10
N THR A 825 -19.90 16.33 66.06
CA THR A 825 -19.84 17.03 67.34
C THR A 825 -20.09 16.04 68.46
N LEU A 826 -19.28 16.11 69.51
CA LEU A 826 -19.44 15.35 70.75
C LEU A 826 -19.67 16.34 71.90
N ARG A 827 -20.61 16.04 72.78
CA ARG A 827 -20.98 16.93 73.89
C ARG A 827 -20.52 16.36 75.23
N VAL A 828 -19.81 17.16 76.02
CA VAL A 828 -19.28 16.75 77.33
C VAL A 828 -19.63 17.79 78.40
N ALA A 829 -20.34 17.38 79.43
CA ALA A 829 -20.67 18.21 80.58
C ALA A 829 -19.55 18.16 81.63
N LEU A 830 -19.01 19.32 81.98
CA LEU A 830 -17.96 19.52 82.99
C LEU A 830 -18.50 20.42 84.12
N PRO A 831 -17.92 20.39 85.34
CA PRO A 831 -18.28 21.33 86.40
C PRO A 831 -18.22 22.79 85.94
N ASP A 832 -19.18 23.64 86.32
CA ASP A 832 -19.17 25.05 85.86
C ASP A 832 -17.93 25.82 86.33
N ALA A 833 -17.38 25.44 87.49
CA ALA A 833 -16.12 25.95 88.04
C ALA A 833 -14.85 25.46 87.33
N ALA A 834 -14.97 24.67 86.26
CA ALA A 834 -13.84 24.19 85.47
C ALA A 834 -13.15 25.35 84.72
N GLN A 835 -11.86 25.53 85.00
CA GLN A 835 -10.99 26.51 84.36
C GLN A 835 -9.90 25.80 83.57
N GLY A 836 -9.36 26.47 82.54
CA GLY A 836 -8.28 25.92 81.71
C GLY A 836 -8.69 24.64 80.97
N VAL A 837 -9.95 24.53 80.56
CA VAL A 837 -10.49 23.36 79.85
C VAL A 837 -9.79 23.22 78.49
N ALA A 838 -9.22 22.05 78.25
CA ALA A 838 -8.62 21.68 76.97
C ALA A 838 -9.07 20.28 76.57
N PHE A 839 -9.63 20.17 75.36
CA PHE A 839 -9.95 18.90 74.73
C PHE A 839 -8.88 18.52 73.71
N THR A 840 -8.38 17.29 73.81
CA THR A 840 -7.34 16.75 72.94
C THR A 840 -7.80 15.42 72.35
N GLY A 841 -7.67 15.27 71.03
CA GLY A 841 -7.94 14.04 70.31
C GLY A 841 -7.51 14.18 68.85
N ASN A 842 -7.30 13.07 68.15
CA ASN A 842 -6.75 13.05 66.78
C ASN A 842 -7.56 13.88 65.76
N GLN A 843 -8.80 14.23 66.06
CA GLN A 843 -9.71 14.91 65.14
C GLN A 843 -10.42 16.12 65.78
N VAL A 844 -9.99 16.58 66.96
CA VAL A 844 -10.60 17.76 67.58
C VAL A 844 -10.16 19.01 66.84
N SER A 845 -11.11 19.79 66.33
CA SER A 845 -10.84 21.04 65.60
C SER A 845 -11.08 22.28 66.46
N ASP A 846 -12.15 22.27 67.25
CA ASP A 846 -12.62 23.42 68.05
C ASP A 846 -13.51 22.92 69.20
N PHE A 847 -13.63 23.71 70.27
CA PHE A 847 -14.54 23.41 71.37
C PHE A 847 -15.11 24.69 71.99
N VAL A 848 -16.42 24.69 72.25
CA VAL A 848 -17.15 25.87 72.72
C VAL A 848 -17.90 25.53 74.01
N LYS A 849 -17.79 26.40 75.02
CA LYS A 849 -18.61 26.32 76.24
C LYS A 849 -20.04 26.75 75.91
N GLY A 850 -20.98 25.84 76.09
CA GLY A 850 -22.42 26.07 75.96
C GLY A 850 -23.07 26.34 77.32
N ASP A 851 -24.39 26.10 77.36
CA ASP A 851 -25.21 26.40 78.54
C ASP A 851 -24.88 25.52 79.75
N THR A 852 -25.11 26.10 80.94
CA THR A 852 -25.03 25.38 82.22
C THR A 852 -26.35 24.65 82.48
N VAL A 853 -26.27 23.33 82.63
CA VAL A 853 -27.40 22.46 82.98
C VAL A 853 -27.79 22.70 84.45
N GLU A 854 -29.05 22.46 84.81
CA GLU A 854 -29.60 22.64 86.18
C GLU A 854 -28.76 21.95 87.29
N ASP A 855 -28.01 20.91 86.94
CA ASP A 855 -27.06 20.18 87.80
C ASP A 855 -25.74 20.93 88.10
N GLY A 856 -25.58 22.20 87.70
CA GLY A 856 -24.38 23.00 87.95
C GLY A 856 -23.17 22.65 87.06
N ARG A 857 -23.42 21.99 85.91
CA ARG A 857 -22.39 21.58 84.93
C ARG A 857 -22.58 22.32 83.61
N ALA A 858 -21.49 22.83 83.03
CA ALA A 858 -21.50 23.44 81.71
C ALA A 858 -21.27 22.40 80.61
N VAL A 859 -22.11 22.41 79.58
CA VAL A 859 -21.96 21.55 78.39
C VAL A 859 -20.91 22.13 77.45
N TRP A 860 -19.98 21.30 76.99
CA TRP A 860 -18.98 21.68 75.99
C TRP A 860 -19.24 20.94 74.69
N ASP A 861 -19.38 21.69 73.60
CA ASP A 861 -19.50 21.16 72.25
C ASP A 861 -18.11 21.01 71.64
N VAL A 862 -17.66 19.76 71.47
CA VAL A 862 -16.37 19.42 70.87
C VAL A 862 -16.59 19.11 69.39
N LYS A 863 -16.12 20.00 68.52
CA LYS A 863 -16.22 19.85 67.06
C LYS A 863 -15.06 19.01 66.53
N LEU A 864 -15.40 18.10 65.62
CA LEU A 864 -14.46 17.22 64.96
C LEU A 864 -14.22 17.67 63.51
N ASP A 865 -12.99 17.50 63.04
CA ASP A 865 -12.57 17.86 61.68
C ASP A 865 -13.32 17.04 60.61
N ARG A 866 -13.54 15.75 60.89
CA ARG A 866 -14.36 14.83 60.07
C ARG A 866 -15.43 14.13 60.90
N ARG A 867 -16.48 13.64 60.23
CA ARG A 867 -17.49 12.80 60.89
C ARG A 867 -16.85 11.49 61.35
N MET A 868 -17.08 11.11 62.60
CA MET A 868 -16.51 9.90 63.21
C MET A 868 -17.58 8.83 63.41
N ILE A 869 -17.21 7.59 63.15
CA ILE A 869 -17.98 6.36 63.43
C ILE A 869 -17.02 5.29 63.95
N GLY A 870 -17.51 4.37 64.78
CA GLY A 870 -16.70 3.39 65.49
C GLY A 870 -16.03 3.99 66.75
N LYS A 871 -14.83 3.49 67.08
CA LYS A 871 -14.12 3.87 68.30
C LYS A 871 -13.45 5.24 68.17
N TYR A 872 -13.67 6.11 69.14
CA TYR A 872 -13.03 7.42 69.23
C TYR A 872 -12.62 7.74 70.66
N GLN A 873 -11.37 8.16 70.88
CA GLN A 873 -10.87 8.55 72.19
C GLN A 873 -10.72 10.08 72.26
N LEU A 874 -11.27 10.67 73.31
CA LEU A 874 -11.23 12.09 73.61
C LEU A 874 -10.66 12.29 75.01
N THR A 875 -9.62 13.09 75.13
CA THR A 875 -9.03 13.46 76.42
C THR A 875 -9.43 14.89 76.77
N VAL A 876 -9.82 15.12 78.01
CA VAL A 876 -10.14 16.44 78.56
C VAL A 876 -9.27 16.72 79.77
N SER A 877 -8.67 17.89 79.85
CA SER A 877 -7.98 18.35 81.04
C SER A 877 -8.54 19.69 81.50
N TYR A 878 -8.71 19.84 82.81
CA TYR A 878 -9.20 21.08 83.41
C TYR A 878 -8.81 21.15 84.89
N GLN A 879 -9.01 22.30 85.52
CA GLN A 879 -8.75 22.49 86.93
C GLN A 879 -9.91 23.21 87.62
N VAL A 880 -10.16 22.88 88.88
CA VAL A 880 -11.14 23.55 89.73
C VAL A 880 -10.40 24.14 90.94
N LEU A 881 -10.59 25.43 91.19
CA LEU A 881 -10.00 26.11 92.35
C LEU A 881 -10.80 25.78 93.62
N LEU A 882 -10.09 25.57 94.73
CA LEU A 882 -10.69 25.33 96.03
C LEU A 882 -10.66 26.64 96.85
N ALA A 883 -11.77 26.96 97.53
CA ALA A 883 -11.83 28.10 98.44
C ALA A 883 -11.22 27.72 99.80
N GLU A 884 -10.28 28.54 100.29
CA GLU A 884 -9.58 28.50 101.59
C GLU A 884 -9.07 27.13 102.10
N ASP A 885 -7.74 27.03 102.22
CA ASP A 885 -6.99 25.84 102.65
C ASP A 885 -7.01 25.67 104.18
N VAL A 886 -8.21 25.53 104.76
CA VAL A 886 -8.42 25.24 106.18
C VAL A 886 -8.34 23.73 106.41
N ALA A 887 -7.56 23.30 107.41
CA ALA A 887 -7.47 21.90 107.78
C ALA A 887 -8.86 21.32 108.14
N GLY A 888 -9.33 20.37 107.32
CA GLY A 888 -10.63 19.70 107.51
C GLY A 888 -11.74 20.10 106.52
N SER A 889 -11.48 20.98 105.55
CA SER A 889 -12.46 21.33 104.51
C SER A 889 -12.80 20.14 103.58
N PRO A 890 -14.09 19.87 103.32
CA PRO A 890 -14.49 18.84 102.37
C PRO A 890 -14.17 19.27 100.92
N VAL A 891 -13.57 18.38 100.14
CA VAL A 891 -13.31 18.57 98.70
C VAL A 891 -14.34 17.75 97.93
N GLU A 892 -15.23 18.42 97.20
CA GLU A 892 -16.21 17.77 96.33
C GLU A 892 -15.59 17.49 94.96
N VAL A 893 -15.58 16.20 94.58
CA VAL A 893 -15.08 15.74 93.28
C VAL A 893 -16.27 15.46 92.38
N GLN A 894 -16.57 16.38 91.46
CA GLN A 894 -17.68 16.24 90.53
C GLN A 894 -17.28 15.47 89.27
N SER A 895 -18.10 14.48 88.90
CA SER A 895 -17.87 13.65 87.71
C SER A 895 -18.12 14.44 86.42
N LEU A 896 -17.28 14.23 85.40
CA LEU A 896 -17.62 14.57 84.03
C LEU A 896 -18.76 13.67 83.54
N GLN A 897 -19.52 14.14 82.56
CA GLN A 897 -20.59 13.37 81.92
C GLN A 897 -20.56 13.54 80.40
N ALA A 898 -20.65 12.44 79.67
CA ALA A 898 -20.88 12.48 78.23
C ALA A 898 -22.38 12.74 77.97
N VAL A 899 -22.69 13.67 77.08
CA VAL A 899 -24.05 14.11 76.74
C VAL A 899 -24.49 13.47 75.42
N ASP A 900 -25.79 13.24 75.25
CA ASP A 900 -26.41 12.49 74.12
C ASP A 900 -25.93 11.05 73.93
N VAL A 901 -25.46 10.42 74.99
CA VAL A 901 -24.98 9.05 74.94
C VAL A 901 -26.09 8.08 75.35
N ASN A 902 -26.30 7.01 74.59
CA ASN A 902 -27.31 5.98 74.90
C ASN A 902 -26.88 5.12 76.10
N GLN A 903 -25.59 4.83 76.26
CA GLN A 903 -25.03 4.10 77.40
C GLN A 903 -23.72 4.71 77.86
N GLN A 904 -23.64 5.07 79.15
CA GLN A 904 -22.41 5.60 79.75
C GLN A 904 -21.93 4.77 80.93
N ARG A 905 -20.60 4.62 81.05
CA ARG A 905 -19.95 4.00 82.21
C ARG A 905 -18.71 4.81 82.60
N GLY A 906 -18.71 5.36 83.80
CA GLY A 906 -17.62 6.17 84.34
C GLY A 906 -16.78 5.43 85.37
N PHE A 907 -15.49 5.78 85.43
CA PHE A 907 -14.57 5.46 86.52
C PHE A 907 -13.97 6.77 87.04
N ILE A 908 -13.87 6.93 88.35
CA ILE A 908 -13.26 8.10 88.97
C ILE A 908 -12.10 7.62 89.84
N SER A 909 -10.91 8.14 89.61
CA SER A 909 -9.76 7.97 90.51
C SER A 909 -9.47 9.28 91.21
N VAL A 910 -9.13 9.19 92.49
CA VAL A 910 -8.71 10.35 93.28
C VAL A 910 -7.33 10.07 93.84
N ARG A 911 -6.41 11.01 93.64
CA ARG A 911 -5.05 10.95 94.18
C ARG A 911 -4.63 12.28 94.77
N THR A 912 -3.71 12.21 95.72
CA THR A 912 -3.08 13.40 96.32
C THR A 912 -1.73 13.67 95.70
N GLU A 913 -1.39 14.94 95.57
CA GLU A 913 -0.03 15.37 95.30
C GLU A 913 0.52 16.20 96.46
N GLY A 914 1.73 15.86 96.92
CA GLY A 914 2.34 16.46 98.11
C GLY A 914 1.98 15.74 99.41
N ARG A 915 2.02 16.45 100.54
CA ARG A 915 1.79 15.90 101.90
C ARG A 915 0.33 16.08 102.35
N ILE A 916 -0.62 15.59 101.55
CA ILE A 916 -2.06 15.66 101.85
C ILE A 916 -2.54 14.27 102.27
N LEU A 917 -3.31 14.18 103.36
CA LEU A 917 -4.00 12.95 103.76
C LEU A 917 -5.48 13.06 103.38
N LEU A 918 -5.94 12.20 102.48
CA LEU A 918 -7.36 12.11 102.13
C LEU A 918 -8.06 11.04 102.96
N LYS A 919 -9.24 11.39 103.45
CA LYS A 919 -10.20 10.44 104.00
C LYS A 919 -11.45 10.48 103.13
N ALA A 920 -11.73 9.39 102.43
CA ALA A 920 -12.94 9.28 101.61
C ALA A 920 -14.19 9.37 102.50
N GLY A 921 -15.14 10.20 102.09
CA GLY A 921 -16.48 10.25 102.66
C GLY A 921 -17.32 9.04 102.24
N PRO A 922 -18.58 8.94 102.70
CA PRO A 922 -19.53 7.96 102.18
C PRO A 922 -19.70 8.15 100.66
N ALA A 923 -19.71 7.06 99.90
CA ALA A 923 -19.92 7.11 98.46
C ALA A 923 -21.36 7.60 98.18
N PRO A 924 -21.54 8.57 97.26
CA PRO A 924 -22.87 8.98 96.80
C PRO A 924 -23.62 7.83 96.14
N ASP A 925 -24.95 7.91 96.08
CA ASP A 925 -25.77 6.95 95.35
C ASP A 925 -25.34 6.87 93.88
N GLY A 926 -25.07 5.65 93.39
CA GLY A 926 -24.59 5.39 92.02
C GLY A 926 -23.07 5.24 91.87
N LEU A 927 -22.28 5.54 92.91
CA LEU A 927 -20.84 5.29 92.95
C LEU A 927 -20.52 4.07 93.82
N TYR A 928 -19.73 3.15 93.27
CA TYR A 928 -19.28 1.95 93.99
C TYR A 928 -17.75 1.88 93.95
N SER A 929 -17.14 1.44 95.05
CA SER A 929 -15.69 1.21 95.10
C SER A 929 -15.31 0.03 94.21
N VAL A 930 -14.31 0.21 93.36
CA VAL A 930 -13.80 -0.81 92.43
C VAL A 930 -12.27 -0.87 92.50
N GLU A 931 -11.70 -2.05 92.29
CA GLU A 931 -10.25 -2.21 92.23
C GLU A 931 -9.67 -1.58 90.95
N TRP A 932 -8.48 -0.98 91.04
CA TRP A 932 -7.78 -0.37 89.90
C TRP A 932 -7.56 -1.33 88.71
N GLY A 933 -7.49 -2.64 88.98
CA GLY A 933 -7.42 -3.68 87.96
C GLY A 933 -8.64 -3.73 87.03
N GLN A 934 -9.82 -3.35 87.53
CA GLN A 934 -11.10 -3.41 86.81
C GLN A 934 -11.31 -2.24 85.84
N VAL A 935 -10.52 -1.18 85.94
CA VAL A 935 -10.54 -0.06 84.99
C VAL A 935 -9.95 -0.54 83.65
N PRO A 936 -10.60 -0.26 82.50
CA PRO A 936 -10.09 -0.63 81.17
C PRO A 936 -8.64 -0.19 80.93
N ARG A 937 -7.82 -1.05 80.33
CA ARG A 937 -6.41 -0.74 80.04
C ARG A 937 -6.25 0.42 79.05
N SER A 938 -7.18 0.55 78.12
CA SER A 938 -7.19 1.59 77.09
C SER A 938 -7.33 2.99 77.69
N LEU A 939 -8.16 3.12 78.74
CA LEU A 939 -8.31 4.36 79.52
C LEU A 939 -7.09 4.66 80.42
N LYS A 940 -6.50 3.62 81.04
CA LYS A 940 -5.30 3.78 81.90
C LYS A 940 -4.05 4.19 81.11
N GLY A 941 -3.88 3.63 79.91
CA GLY A 941 -2.73 3.91 79.06
C GLY A 941 -2.64 5.36 78.60
N ALA A 942 -3.76 6.08 78.58
CA ALA A 942 -3.84 7.49 78.18
C ALA A 942 -3.68 8.49 79.35
N LEU A 943 -3.59 8.01 80.60
CA LEU A 943 -3.27 8.84 81.79
C LEU A 943 -1.77 9.00 82.03
N ASN A 944 -0.95 8.10 81.46
CA ASN A 944 0.52 8.13 81.49
C ASN A 944 1.05 8.80 80.23
#